data_AF-A0A507BIF1-F1
#
_entry.id   AF-A0A507BIF1-F1
#
_cell.length_a   1.000
_cell.length_b   1.000
_cell.length_c   1.000
_cell.angle_alpha   90.00
_cell.angle_beta   90.00
_cell.angle_gamma   90.00
#
_symmetry.space_group_name_H-M   'P 1'
#
loop_
_entity.id
_entity.type
_entity.pdbx_description
1 polymer ?
#
loop_
_entity_poly.entity_id
_entity_poly.type
_entity_poly.pdbx_seq_one_letter_code
_entity_poly.pdbx_strand_id
1 'polypeptide(L)'
;MIRGAIFSTMLLGFATFANAHSPGRHNHVHAILQRDDSSNISAVADICAAEASDDYDLPIHIAGIFILFAVSSLGIYGTIALGSSKLQNNPNVLLLLQIIKFFGAGVIVATAWIHMLPGAFGQFTSPCLEGWWTIYGGNWVGAFGLLAAFIVQLVELTRLFFTTQFVAISKQDKRIKDQHSHKAIDIETQSTTRLHVSDQLVADVKLVDVTGHVHGEEIVLRDLSTVLLEAGIIFHSVIIGLALGTATSEFNTLLIALAFHQMFEGMALGTRIAELQTSFWRKVFVYGIAYPLTTPLGTAIGIGIRSTFNENSQAIILTQGIFDSLSAGVLIYNVYVELISVEMNHNSVFRQQSTLRKSIMFANASRKPLFDKILIANRGEIACRVERTAVKLGIKTVAVYSEADKNAMHVQMADEAYLIGPPPSSESYLRADKIIQIAKDSGAQAIHPGYGFLSENATFADQVTKAGLTFIGPPVDAIIAMGSKSASKIIMTNAGVPVVPGYHGEEQGVDYLKKQADVIGYPVLIKAIMGGGGKGMRIVDKPEDFEAMLESSRREAQKSFGDTKVLVEKYLVRPRHVEVQVFADKLGNAVYLFERDCSVQRRHQKILEEAPAPGLTQALREDLGNKAVAAARAVKYVGAGTVEFILDTTTNKFYFMEMNTRLQVEHPVTEMVTGTDLVHWQLEVAAGNPLPLLQHQLALNGHAFEARIYAENPNNNFLPDTGPLLHLKTPVASPSIRIETGVREGDAVSVYYDPMISKLVVHGEDRTAALRVLRKALGEFEVVGLKTNIEFLKALAGNQGFVDADVETGFIKKREADLFPPPSPLPPLVIAQAALSILIKQLRASQKEARLSQDYYSPWNQIAFRLNHAMSTTITFIDNSKTCNVVVEYISPDTLSMTVTDGTGAVTRYDSVTLNWKGMDVFSSSDAIEVVADVGGRKVRGNVVWERNIDGETCHVFQDGVNYTITKPLPTYLTHAASIGGASDVRTPMPCKISSVSVKVGQKVEKGQTLVILEAMKMEHVMKAPEAGVIKKVHYSVGDLVAEKKLLISFE
;
A
#
# COMPACT_ATOMS: atom_id res chain seq x y z
N MET A 1 -2.73 21.65 13.37
CA MET A 1 -3.69 20.85 12.58
C MET A 1 -4.77 20.25 13.47
N ILE A 2 -4.50 19.31 14.39
CA ILE A 2 -5.55 18.66 15.22
C ILE A 2 -6.31 19.66 16.09
N ARG A 3 -5.62 20.55 16.81
CA ARG A 3 -6.27 21.65 17.55
C ARG A 3 -7.10 22.58 16.64
N GLY A 4 -6.69 22.72 15.38
CA GLY A 4 -7.48 23.41 14.34
C GLY A 4 -8.70 22.61 13.87
N ALA A 5 -8.62 21.28 13.81
CA ALA A 5 -9.76 20.41 13.52
C ALA A 5 -10.75 20.38 14.69
N ILE A 6 -10.28 20.38 15.95
CA ILE A 6 -11.11 20.53 17.15
C ILE A 6 -11.83 21.88 17.13
N PHE A 7 -11.10 22.95 16.82
CA PHE A 7 -11.70 24.27 16.63
C PHE A 7 -12.78 24.24 15.53
N SER A 8 -12.53 23.59 14.40
CA SER A 8 -13.55 23.40 13.34
C SER A 8 -14.75 22.56 13.78
N THR A 9 -14.57 21.51 14.58
CA THR A 9 -15.67 20.70 15.12
C THR A 9 -16.48 21.47 16.15
N MET A 10 -15.83 22.27 17.01
CA MET A 10 -16.52 23.20 17.91
C MET A 10 -17.25 24.30 17.12
N LEU A 11 -16.68 24.78 16.02
CA LEU A 11 -17.33 25.71 15.10
C LEU A 11 -18.61 25.10 14.53
N LEU A 12 -18.56 23.80 14.16
CA LEU A 12 -19.73 23.04 13.73
C LEU A 12 -20.74 22.86 14.86
N GLY A 13 -20.29 22.54 16.08
CA GLY A 13 -21.11 22.30 17.27
C GLY A 13 -21.83 23.55 17.80
N PHE A 14 -21.14 24.69 17.84
CA PHE A 14 -21.76 25.97 18.15
C PHE A 14 -22.67 26.45 17.02
N ALA A 15 -22.31 26.21 15.76
CA ALA A 15 -23.18 26.49 14.62
C ALA A 15 -24.44 25.62 14.61
N THR A 16 -24.36 24.34 14.99
CA THR A 16 -25.53 23.46 15.13
C THR A 16 -26.36 23.82 16.36
N PHE A 17 -25.76 24.19 17.49
CA PHE A 17 -26.51 24.69 18.65
C PHE A 17 -27.27 25.98 18.31
N ALA A 18 -26.59 26.94 17.67
CA ALA A 18 -27.18 28.18 17.19
C ALA A 18 -28.28 27.92 16.14
N ASN A 19 -28.12 26.93 15.24
CA ASN A 19 -29.16 26.55 14.28
C ASN A 19 -30.32 25.74 14.88
N ALA A 20 -30.07 24.88 15.87
CA ALA A 20 -31.10 24.07 16.52
C ALA A 20 -32.01 24.91 17.43
N HIS A 21 -31.47 25.99 18.01
CA HIS A 21 -32.19 26.96 18.81
C HIS A 21 -32.45 28.28 18.06
N SER A 22 -32.10 28.34 16.77
CA SER A 22 -32.59 29.35 15.84
C SER A 22 -34.08 29.12 15.64
N PRO A 23 -34.95 30.11 15.90
CA PRO A 23 -36.38 29.90 15.71
C PRO A 23 -36.66 29.67 14.23
N GLY A 24 -37.16 28.47 13.90
CA GLY A 24 -38.05 28.24 12.74
C GLY A 24 -39.39 28.99 12.88
N ARG A 25 -39.35 30.24 13.34
CA ARG A 25 -40.46 31.17 13.57
C ARG A 25 -39.92 32.60 13.43
N HIS A 26 -39.57 32.98 12.21
CA HIS A 26 -39.62 34.38 11.78
C HIS A 26 -41.04 35.01 11.88
N ASN A 27 -42.04 34.28 12.39
CA ASN A 27 -43.45 34.67 12.40
C ASN A 27 -44.13 34.73 13.78
N HIS A 28 -43.45 34.62 14.93
CA HIS A 28 -44.17 34.68 16.23
C HIS A 28 -43.75 35.79 17.20
N VAL A 29 -42.47 36.18 17.25
CA VAL A 29 -42.09 37.37 18.05
C VAL A 29 -42.42 38.65 17.29
N HIS A 30 -42.25 38.66 15.96
CA HIS A 30 -42.77 39.72 15.09
C HIS A 30 -44.32 39.78 15.07
N ALA A 31 -45.03 38.66 15.28
CA ALA A 31 -46.49 38.67 15.32
C ALA A 31 -47.08 39.15 16.66
N ILE A 32 -46.27 39.21 17.73
CA ILE A 32 -46.68 39.78 19.02
C ILE A 32 -46.34 41.29 19.06
N LEU A 33 -45.24 41.71 18.44
CA LEU A 33 -44.84 43.13 18.35
C LEU A 33 -45.50 43.91 17.19
N GLN A 34 -46.20 43.24 16.27
CA GLN A 34 -47.00 43.89 15.20
C GLN A 34 -48.52 43.85 15.45
N ARG A 35 -48.98 43.32 16.59
CA ARG A 35 -50.33 43.57 17.07
C ARG A 35 -50.27 44.77 18.01
N ASP A 36 -50.96 45.82 17.60
CA ASP A 36 -51.15 47.10 18.29
C ASP A 36 -51.97 46.93 19.59
N ASP A 37 -51.54 46.04 20.50
CA ASP A 37 -52.11 45.88 21.83
C ASP A 37 -51.18 46.55 22.84
N SER A 38 -51.47 47.82 23.12
CA SER A 38 -50.83 48.64 24.17
C SER A 38 -50.75 47.96 25.56
N SER A 39 -51.52 46.90 25.80
CA SER A 39 -51.50 46.09 27.02
C SER A 39 -50.29 45.13 27.13
N ASN A 40 -49.68 44.72 26.03
CA ASN A 40 -48.50 43.82 26.06
C ASN A 40 -47.19 44.59 26.31
N ILE A 41 -47.10 45.84 25.85
CA ILE A 41 -45.92 46.69 26.06
C ILE A 41 -45.83 47.11 27.54
N SER A 42 -46.96 47.40 28.19
CA SER A 42 -47.00 47.67 29.64
C SER A 42 -46.67 46.42 30.46
N ALA A 43 -47.14 45.23 30.07
CA ALA A 43 -46.83 43.99 30.77
C ALA A 43 -45.33 43.62 30.70
N VAL A 44 -44.67 43.85 29.56
CA VAL A 44 -43.21 43.65 29.44
C VAL A 44 -42.44 44.70 30.24
N ALA A 45 -42.89 45.97 30.21
CA ALA A 45 -42.31 47.03 31.04
C ALA A 45 -42.46 46.74 32.54
N ASP A 46 -43.60 46.20 32.98
CA ASP A 46 -43.85 45.79 34.36
C ASP A 46 -42.99 44.58 34.76
N ILE A 47 -42.78 43.60 33.87
CA ILE A 47 -41.89 42.45 34.11
C ILE A 47 -40.42 42.91 34.25
N CYS A 48 -39.98 43.83 33.38
CA CYS A 48 -38.60 44.33 33.42
C CYS A 48 -38.36 45.38 34.52
N ALA A 49 -39.42 45.98 35.05
CA ALA A 49 -39.40 46.87 36.20
C ALA A 49 -39.73 46.17 37.54
N ALA A 50 -40.10 44.89 37.53
CA ALA A 50 -40.47 44.15 38.73
C ALA A 50 -39.25 43.97 39.66
N GLU A 51 -39.34 44.56 40.85
CA GLU A 51 -38.46 44.23 41.97
C GLU A 51 -38.87 42.86 42.54
N ALA A 52 -37.90 41.95 42.69
CA ALA A 52 -38.14 40.62 43.26
C ALA A 52 -38.57 40.73 44.73
N SER A 53 -39.88 40.74 44.99
CA SER A 53 -40.44 40.66 46.33
C SER A 53 -40.66 39.19 46.72
N ASP A 54 -39.58 38.50 47.11
CA ASP A 54 -39.68 37.12 47.60
C ASP A 54 -38.95 36.92 48.95
N ASP A 55 -39.55 36.03 49.75
CA ASP A 55 -39.16 35.60 51.10
C ASP A 55 -37.74 35.04 51.11
N TYR A 56 -36.78 35.78 51.66
CA TYR A 56 -35.37 35.43 51.61
C TYR A 56 -34.84 35.01 52.97
N ASP A 57 -34.47 33.74 53.02
CA ASP A 57 -33.88 33.14 54.19
C ASP A 57 -32.36 33.38 54.18
N LEU A 58 -31.91 34.47 54.81
CA LEU A 58 -30.48 34.75 54.95
C LEU A 58 -29.70 33.61 55.66
N PRO A 59 -30.22 32.97 56.74
CA PRO A 59 -29.59 31.82 57.35
C PRO A 59 -29.28 30.66 56.39
N ILE A 60 -30.21 30.30 55.49
CA ILE A 60 -29.99 29.18 54.56
C ILE A 60 -28.91 29.51 53.51
N HIS A 61 -28.79 30.78 53.10
CA HIS A 61 -27.74 31.24 52.19
C HIS A 61 -26.35 31.21 52.85
N ILE A 62 -26.26 31.64 54.12
CA ILE A 62 -25.02 31.55 54.90
C ILE A 62 -24.63 30.07 55.10
N ALA A 63 -25.60 29.19 55.38
CA ALA A 63 -25.33 27.74 55.46
C ALA A 63 -24.82 27.19 54.12
N GLY A 64 -25.36 27.66 52.99
CA GLY A 64 -24.91 27.31 51.63
C GLY A 64 -23.42 27.58 51.40
N ILE A 65 -22.89 28.71 51.87
CA ILE A 65 -21.45 29.06 51.77
C ILE A 65 -20.59 27.96 52.41
N PHE A 66 -20.93 27.52 53.63
CA PHE A 66 -20.16 26.49 54.34
C PHE A 66 -20.30 25.11 53.71
N ILE A 67 -21.49 24.76 53.22
CA ILE A 67 -21.75 23.49 52.51
C ILE A 67 -20.89 23.42 51.25
N LEU A 68 -20.92 24.47 50.41
CA LEU A 68 -20.15 24.53 49.17
C LEU A 68 -18.64 24.51 49.44
N PHE A 69 -18.17 25.22 50.46
CA PHE A 69 -16.77 25.18 50.86
C PHE A 69 -16.33 23.75 51.25
N ALA A 70 -17.14 23.06 52.06
CA ALA A 70 -16.83 21.70 52.53
C ALA A 70 -16.80 20.69 51.38
N VAL A 71 -17.81 20.73 50.50
CA VAL A 71 -17.94 19.79 49.38
C VAL A 71 -16.86 20.02 48.32
N SER A 72 -16.56 21.28 47.99
CA SER A 72 -15.48 21.63 47.04
C SER A 72 -14.11 21.22 47.58
N SER A 73 -13.87 21.43 48.88
CA SER A 73 -12.64 21.03 49.57
C SER A 73 -12.47 19.51 49.57
N LEU A 74 -13.55 18.75 49.80
CA LEU A 74 -13.52 17.28 49.77
C LEU A 74 -13.15 16.75 48.38
N GLY A 75 -13.75 17.30 47.31
CA GLY A 75 -13.48 16.89 45.94
C GLY A 75 -12.01 17.08 45.54
N ILE A 76 -11.45 18.26 45.81
CA ILE A 76 -10.09 18.61 45.38
C ILE A 76 -9.01 17.97 46.27
N TYR A 77 -9.09 18.11 47.60
CA TYR A 77 -8.04 17.63 48.49
C TYR A 77 -8.07 16.11 48.66
N GLY A 78 -9.26 15.49 48.58
CA GLY A 78 -9.39 14.04 48.61
C GLY A 78 -8.65 13.38 47.44
N THR A 79 -8.78 13.91 46.23
CA THR A 79 -8.12 13.38 45.03
C THR A 79 -6.62 13.69 44.99
N ILE A 80 -6.18 14.88 45.44
CA ILE A 80 -4.76 15.21 45.60
C ILE A 80 -4.07 14.25 46.60
N ALA A 81 -4.73 13.92 47.70
CA ALA A 81 -4.20 12.98 48.69
C ALA A 81 -4.09 11.55 48.13
N LEU A 82 -5.12 11.08 47.41
CA LEU A 82 -5.12 9.78 46.74
C LEU A 82 -4.01 9.66 45.68
N GLY A 83 -3.69 10.76 45.00
CA GLY A 83 -2.59 10.82 44.03
C GLY A 83 -1.20 11.09 44.62
N SER A 84 -1.01 10.92 45.92
CA SER A 84 0.32 11.03 46.54
C SER A 84 1.26 9.89 46.09
N SER A 85 2.56 10.16 46.04
CA SER A 85 3.57 9.23 45.53
C SER A 85 3.60 7.86 46.23
N LYS A 86 3.16 7.79 47.49
CA LYS A 86 3.03 6.53 48.24
C LYS A 86 1.91 5.62 47.73
N LEU A 87 0.82 6.20 47.22
CA LEU A 87 -0.39 5.48 46.79
C LEU A 87 -0.41 5.20 45.28
N GLN A 88 0.37 5.94 44.48
CA GLN A 88 0.48 5.77 43.01
C GLN A 88 1.05 4.41 42.57
N ASN A 89 1.70 3.67 43.46
CA ASN A 89 2.21 2.32 43.16
C ASN A 89 1.11 1.23 43.20
N ASN A 90 -0.10 1.54 43.64
CA ASN A 90 -1.21 0.59 43.68
C ASN A 90 -2.06 0.69 42.39
N PRO A 91 -2.14 -0.38 41.57
CA PRO A 91 -2.87 -0.34 40.30
C PRO A 91 -4.37 -0.05 40.46
N ASN A 92 -4.99 -0.44 41.58
CA ASN A 92 -6.39 -0.15 41.85
C ASN A 92 -6.64 1.34 42.14
N VAL A 93 -5.68 2.01 42.78
CA VAL A 93 -5.74 3.46 43.01
C VAL A 93 -5.56 4.21 41.71
N LEU A 94 -4.65 3.74 40.84
CA LEU A 94 -4.44 4.33 39.52
C LEU A 94 -5.69 4.21 38.63
N LEU A 95 -6.35 3.05 38.64
CA LEU A 95 -7.62 2.82 37.95
C LEU A 95 -8.73 3.73 38.50
N LEU A 96 -8.84 3.84 39.83
CA LEU A 96 -9.81 4.72 40.47
C LEU A 96 -9.60 6.20 40.08
N LEU A 97 -8.35 6.68 40.07
CA LEU A 97 -8.01 8.04 39.63
C LEU A 97 -8.35 8.27 38.16
N GLN A 98 -8.16 7.27 37.29
CA GLN A 98 -8.58 7.35 35.88
C GLN A 98 -10.10 7.42 35.73
N ILE A 99 -10.85 6.59 36.47
CA ILE A 99 -12.32 6.63 36.45
C ILE A 99 -12.82 8.00 36.91
N ILE A 100 -12.30 8.51 38.03
CA ILE A 100 -12.65 9.83 38.57
C ILE A 100 -12.37 10.94 37.55
N LYS A 101 -11.23 10.87 36.86
CA LYS A 101 -10.82 11.84 35.83
C LYS A 101 -11.78 11.88 34.65
N PHE A 102 -12.12 10.73 34.05
CA PHE A 102 -13.05 10.70 32.91
C PHE A 102 -14.47 11.04 33.31
N PHE A 103 -14.91 10.58 34.48
CA PHE A 103 -16.22 10.93 35.02
C PHE A 103 -16.34 12.44 35.25
N GLY A 104 -15.35 13.04 35.91
CA GLY A 104 -15.29 14.48 36.16
C GLY A 104 -15.21 15.32 34.88
N ALA A 105 -14.46 14.87 33.87
CA ALA A 105 -14.45 15.50 32.54
C ALA A 105 -15.85 15.48 31.88
N GLY A 106 -16.58 14.37 32.03
CA GLY A 106 -17.97 14.26 31.59
C GLY A 106 -18.90 15.25 32.30
N VAL A 107 -18.73 15.42 33.63
CA VAL A 107 -19.49 16.42 34.41
C VAL A 107 -19.21 17.83 33.92
N ILE A 108 -17.95 18.22 33.69
CA ILE A 108 -17.59 19.57 33.20
C ILE A 108 -18.26 19.88 31.85
N VAL A 109 -18.26 18.91 30.93
CA VAL A 109 -18.94 19.07 29.62
C VAL A 109 -20.45 19.16 29.80
N ALA A 110 -21.02 18.35 30.68
CA ALA A 110 -22.44 18.42 31.01
C ALA A 110 -22.81 19.77 31.62
N THR A 111 -22.00 20.33 32.53
CA THR A 111 -22.20 21.67 33.09
C THR A 111 -22.29 22.72 31.99
N ALA A 112 -21.34 22.72 31.06
CA ALA A 112 -21.32 23.66 29.95
C ALA A 112 -22.56 23.54 29.03
N TRP A 113 -22.96 22.31 28.66
CA TRP A 113 -24.07 22.08 27.73
C TRP A 113 -25.46 22.19 28.35
N ILE A 114 -25.61 21.82 29.62
CA ILE A 114 -26.92 21.74 30.29
C ILE A 114 -27.24 23.02 31.06
N HIS A 115 -26.25 23.64 31.69
CA HIS A 115 -26.48 24.78 32.59
C HIS A 115 -26.05 26.11 31.98
N MET A 116 -24.86 26.15 31.35
CA MET A 116 -24.28 27.43 30.93
C MET A 116 -24.83 27.92 29.58
N LEU A 117 -24.80 27.07 28.54
CA LEU A 117 -25.29 27.47 27.21
C LEU A 117 -26.80 27.74 27.18
N PRO A 118 -27.66 26.92 27.81
CA PRO A 118 -29.09 27.22 27.88
C PRO A 118 -29.39 28.45 28.75
N GLY A 119 -28.67 28.63 29.86
CA GLY A 119 -28.78 29.83 30.71
C GLY A 119 -28.43 31.10 29.92
N ALA A 120 -27.29 31.10 29.24
CA ALA A 120 -26.88 32.20 28.37
C ALA A 120 -27.88 32.49 27.24
N PHE A 121 -28.45 31.44 26.65
CA PHE A 121 -29.51 31.58 25.65
C PHE A 121 -30.75 32.26 26.22
N GLY A 122 -31.18 31.88 27.43
CA GLY A 122 -32.28 32.52 28.15
C GLY A 122 -32.02 34.02 28.38
N GLN A 123 -30.79 34.38 28.77
CA GLN A 123 -30.41 35.78 28.96
C GLN A 123 -30.44 36.59 27.65
N PHE A 124 -29.83 36.09 26.57
CA PHE A 124 -29.81 36.79 25.28
C PHE A 124 -31.17 36.84 24.56
N THR A 125 -32.13 36.01 24.97
CA THR A 125 -33.51 36.02 24.46
C THR A 125 -34.50 36.70 25.41
N SER A 126 -34.01 37.30 26.50
CA SER A 126 -34.83 38.01 27.47
C SER A 126 -35.59 39.18 26.83
N PRO A 127 -36.89 39.35 27.15
CA PRO A 127 -37.70 40.46 26.64
C PRO A 127 -37.24 41.83 27.17
N CYS A 128 -36.36 41.87 28.18
CA CYS A 128 -35.82 43.10 28.75
C CYS A 128 -34.62 43.67 27.97
N LEU A 129 -34.11 42.94 26.96
CA LEU A 129 -33.08 43.43 26.05
C LEU A 129 -33.72 44.12 24.83
N GLU A 130 -33.12 45.20 24.35
CA GLU A 130 -33.57 45.91 23.14
C GLU A 130 -32.54 45.82 22.00
N GLY A 131 -33.01 45.98 20.76
CA GLY A 131 -32.16 46.14 19.59
C GLY A 131 -31.53 44.85 19.06
N TRP A 132 -30.23 44.88 18.73
CA TRP A 132 -29.53 43.78 18.04
C TRP A 132 -29.35 42.52 18.90
N TRP A 133 -29.47 42.66 20.22
CA TRP A 133 -29.34 41.55 21.16
C TRP A 133 -30.50 40.56 21.03
N THR A 134 -31.75 41.03 20.88
CA THR A 134 -32.92 40.16 20.74
C THR A 134 -33.04 39.55 19.34
N ILE A 135 -32.67 40.29 18.30
CA ILE A 135 -32.79 39.83 16.89
C ILE A 135 -31.88 38.63 16.60
N TYR A 136 -30.70 38.58 17.24
CA TYR A 136 -29.70 37.52 17.03
C TYR A 136 -29.32 36.78 18.32
N GLY A 137 -30.19 36.81 19.35
CA GLY A 137 -29.88 36.37 20.72
C GLY A 137 -29.19 35.01 20.82
N GLY A 138 -29.73 33.99 20.13
CA GLY A 138 -29.13 32.65 20.12
C GLY A 138 -27.75 32.56 19.46
N ASN A 139 -27.45 33.45 18.50
CA ASN A 139 -26.16 33.48 17.81
C ASN A 139 -25.04 34.07 18.69
N TRP A 140 -25.39 34.98 19.61
CA TRP A 140 -24.43 35.58 20.53
C TRP A 140 -23.84 34.56 21.50
N VAL A 141 -24.62 33.57 21.94
CA VAL A 141 -24.15 32.45 22.77
C VAL A 141 -23.01 31.70 22.08
N GLY A 142 -23.22 31.31 20.82
CA GLY A 142 -22.20 30.62 20.02
C GLY A 142 -21.00 31.51 19.70
N ALA A 143 -21.21 32.81 19.43
CA ALA A 143 -20.15 33.75 19.12
C ALA A 143 -19.18 33.96 20.29
N PHE A 144 -19.70 34.18 21.50
CA PHE A 144 -18.87 34.34 22.70
C PHE A 144 -18.20 33.03 23.12
N GLY A 145 -18.91 31.89 23.04
CA GLY A 145 -18.29 30.58 23.28
C GLY A 145 -17.11 30.28 22.35
N LEU A 146 -17.26 30.63 21.07
CA LEU A 146 -16.20 30.45 20.07
C LEU A 146 -15.04 31.43 20.26
N LEU A 147 -15.32 32.68 20.64
CA LEU A 147 -14.31 33.67 20.97
C LEU A 147 -13.43 33.20 22.13
N ALA A 148 -14.03 32.64 23.19
CA ALA A 148 -13.30 32.09 24.32
C ALA A 148 -12.38 30.92 23.90
N ALA A 149 -12.91 29.96 23.14
CA ALA A 149 -12.12 28.84 22.62
C ALA A 149 -10.96 29.32 21.74
N PHE A 150 -11.18 30.36 20.92
CA PHE A 150 -10.16 30.97 20.09
C PHE A 150 -9.07 31.66 20.92
N ILE A 151 -9.44 32.39 21.97
CA ILE A 151 -8.48 33.05 22.86
C ILE A 151 -7.61 32.02 23.58
N VAL A 152 -8.21 30.95 24.13
CA VAL A 152 -7.46 29.86 24.77
C VAL A 152 -6.50 29.23 23.77
N GLN A 153 -6.96 28.93 22.56
CA GLN A 153 -6.15 28.41 21.46
C GLN A 153 -4.96 29.32 21.12
N LEU A 154 -5.18 30.64 21.09
CA LEU A 154 -4.16 31.64 20.77
C LEU A 154 -3.11 31.75 21.89
N VAL A 155 -3.54 31.77 23.16
CA VAL A 155 -2.64 31.79 24.33
C VAL A 155 -1.73 30.57 24.33
N GLU A 156 -2.30 29.39 24.08
CA GLU A 156 -1.52 28.16 23.99
C GLU A 156 -0.52 28.17 22.82
N LEU A 157 -0.94 28.62 21.63
CA LEU A 157 -0.06 28.72 20.45
C LEU A 157 1.09 29.70 20.66
N THR A 158 0.77 30.86 21.24
CA THR A 158 1.74 31.91 21.52
C THR A 158 2.79 31.43 22.52
N ARG A 159 2.38 30.73 23.58
CA ARG A 159 3.33 30.16 24.54
C ARG A 159 4.14 29.00 23.95
N LEU A 160 3.55 28.16 23.10
CA LEU A 160 4.29 27.10 22.39
C LEU A 160 5.41 27.71 21.53
N PHE A 161 5.11 28.80 20.83
CA PHE A 161 6.07 29.56 20.04
C PHE A 161 7.19 30.18 20.91
N PHE A 162 6.85 30.82 22.03
CA PHE A 162 7.87 31.41 22.91
C PHE A 162 8.69 30.37 23.68
N THR A 163 8.09 29.26 24.10
CA THR A 163 8.80 28.18 24.83
C THR A 163 9.80 27.48 23.91
N THR A 164 9.42 27.23 22.65
CA THR A 164 10.34 26.66 21.64
C THR A 164 11.50 27.60 21.33
N GLN A 165 11.25 28.91 21.25
CA GLN A 165 12.32 29.92 21.10
C GLN A 165 13.24 30.01 22.33
N PHE A 166 12.69 30.05 23.56
CA PHE A 166 13.50 30.14 24.78
C PHE A 166 14.38 28.90 25.00
N VAL A 167 13.87 27.71 24.68
CA VAL A 167 14.66 26.47 24.74
C VAL A 167 15.75 26.45 23.66
N ALA A 168 15.50 27.02 22.48
CA ALA A 168 16.52 27.17 21.44
C ALA A 168 17.65 28.12 21.89
N ILE A 169 17.31 29.25 22.49
CA ILE A 169 18.27 30.23 23.04
C ILE A 169 19.06 29.63 24.21
N SER A 170 18.39 28.94 25.14
CA SER A 170 19.02 28.26 26.29
C SER A 170 20.00 27.15 25.87
N LYS A 171 19.66 26.36 24.85
CA LYS A 171 20.56 25.33 24.28
C LYS A 171 21.76 25.95 23.56
N GLN A 172 21.61 27.12 22.97
CA GLN A 172 22.69 27.87 22.34
C GLN A 172 23.67 28.43 23.38
N ASP A 173 23.17 28.99 24.48
CA ASP A 173 23.98 29.46 25.61
C ASP A 173 24.75 28.33 26.32
N LYS A 174 24.13 27.15 26.47
CA LYS A 174 24.81 25.97 27.02
C LYS A 174 25.95 25.48 26.12
N ARG A 175 25.74 25.46 24.79
CA ARG A 175 26.80 25.11 23.81
C ARG A 175 27.97 26.10 23.83
N ILE A 176 27.71 27.38 24.03
CA ILE A 176 28.75 28.41 24.14
C ILE A 176 29.56 28.21 25.44
N LYS A 177 28.91 27.88 26.55
CA LYS A 177 29.60 27.56 27.83
C LYS A 177 30.41 26.26 27.76
N ASP A 178 29.90 25.21 27.13
CA ASP A 178 30.61 23.93 27.00
C ASP A 178 31.81 24.02 26.03
N GLN A 179 31.73 24.85 24.97
CA GLN A 179 32.89 25.14 24.11
C GLN A 179 33.98 25.95 24.82
N HIS A 180 33.63 26.78 25.81
CA HIS A 180 34.60 27.51 26.61
C HIS A 180 35.25 26.67 27.71
N SER A 181 34.59 25.63 28.24
CA SER A 181 35.20 24.75 29.25
C SER A 181 36.20 23.75 28.65
N HIS A 182 35.96 23.26 27.42
CA HIS A 182 36.87 22.33 26.74
C HIS A 182 38.16 22.97 26.19
N LYS A 183 38.27 24.31 26.16
CA LYS A 183 39.52 25.00 25.78
C LYS A 183 40.46 25.30 26.97
N ALA A 184 40.05 24.99 28.20
CA ALA A 184 40.81 25.31 29.42
C ALA A 184 41.48 24.09 30.07
N ILE A 185 41.38 22.90 29.49
CA ILE A 185 41.96 21.65 30.04
C ILE A 185 42.97 21.11 29.04
N ASP A 186 44.08 21.82 28.89
CA ASP A 186 45.34 21.30 28.35
C ASP A 186 46.40 22.28 28.84
N ILE A 187 46.96 22.02 30.03
CA ILE A 187 48.28 22.44 30.54
C ILE A 187 48.39 21.95 32.00
N GLU A 188 49.55 21.37 32.32
CA GLU A 188 50.14 21.11 33.66
C GLU A 188 49.85 19.77 34.42
N THR A 189 50.81 18.85 34.23
CA THR A 189 51.71 18.21 35.23
C THR A 189 51.20 17.53 36.50
N GLN A 190 51.66 16.26 36.64
CA GLN A 190 52.25 15.61 37.83
C GLN A 190 51.64 15.87 39.23
N SER A 191 51.15 14.80 39.88
CA SER A 191 51.78 14.20 41.08
C SER A 191 50.80 13.33 41.87
N THR A 192 51.38 12.32 42.52
CA THR A 192 50.80 11.36 43.46
C THR A 192 50.16 11.98 44.70
N THR A 193 48.94 11.57 45.09
CA THR A 193 48.60 11.29 46.51
C THR A 193 47.33 10.45 46.64
N ARG A 194 47.40 9.37 47.44
CA ARG A 194 46.22 8.70 48.02
C ARG A 194 45.57 9.64 49.05
N LEU A 195 44.26 9.81 48.99
CA LEU A 195 43.47 10.26 50.14
C LEU A 195 42.05 9.68 50.05
N HIS A 196 41.70 8.93 51.10
CA HIS A 196 40.35 8.47 51.40
C HIS A 196 39.38 9.66 51.49
N VAL A 197 38.27 9.59 50.75
CA VAL A 197 37.06 10.34 51.05
C VAL A 197 35.89 9.35 51.11
N SER A 198 35.13 9.51 52.18
CA SER A 198 34.10 8.67 52.78
C SER A 198 32.91 8.29 51.89
N ASP A 199 32.28 7.16 52.23
CA ASP A 199 31.02 6.58 51.72
C ASP A 199 29.75 7.45 51.92
N GLN A 200 29.81 8.74 51.59
CA GLN A 200 28.66 9.66 51.64
C GLN A 200 28.41 10.44 50.34
N LEU A 201 29.04 10.04 49.21
CA LEU A 201 28.82 10.66 47.90
C LEU A 201 28.34 9.68 46.81
N VAL A 202 27.59 8.63 47.20
CA VAL A 202 26.97 7.67 46.27
C VAL A 202 25.45 7.86 46.12
N ALA A 203 24.91 9.00 46.60
CA ALA A 203 23.47 9.26 46.56
C ALA A 203 22.96 10.21 45.45
N ASP A 204 23.83 10.88 44.68
CA ASP A 204 23.41 11.89 43.67
C ASP A 204 23.75 11.56 42.21
N VAL A 205 24.09 10.29 41.90
CA VAL A 205 24.31 9.84 40.51
C VAL A 205 23.47 8.60 40.21
N LYS A 206 22.15 8.71 40.45
CA LYS A 206 21.15 7.79 39.89
C LYS A 206 20.12 8.59 39.10
N LEU A 207 20.06 8.27 37.80
CA LEU A 207 19.16 8.75 36.73
C LEU A 207 19.79 9.70 35.70
N VAL A 208 20.94 9.29 35.14
CA VAL A 208 21.15 9.46 33.70
C VAL A 208 20.67 8.17 33.05
N ASP A 209 19.38 8.11 32.76
CA ASP A 209 18.80 7.06 31.93
C ASP A 209 19.09 7.34 30.46
N VAL A 210 19.27 6.28 29.67
CA VAL A 210 19.74 6.23 28.27
C VAL A 210 18.64 6.68 27.29
N THR A 211 17.78 7.58 27.73
CA THR A 211 16.82 8.32 26.91
C THR A 211 17.06 9.80 27.16
N GLY A 212 17.65 10.47 26.18
CA GLY A 212 17.96 11.90 26.23
C GLY A 212 16.70 12.77 26.35
N HIS A 213 16.22 12.92 27.58
CA HIS A 213 15.36 13.94 28.17
C HIS A 213 14.59 14.87 27.21
N VAL A 214 13.29 14.59 27.07
CA VAL A 214 12.21 15.58 26.87
C VAL A 214 11.31 15.59 28.12
N HIS A 215 11.89 15.62 29.32
CA HIS A 215 11.07 15.81 30.53
C HIS A 215 10.66 17.28 30.72
N GLY A 216 11.44 18.25 30.23
CA GLY A 216 11.13 19.68 30.42
C GLY A 216 9.89 20.19 29.65
N GLU A 217 9.63 19.72 28.42
CA GLU A 217 8.48 20.21 27.62
C GLU A 217 7.14 19.66 28.13
N GLU A 218 7.10 18.40 28.55
CA GLU A 218 5.88 17.71 28.96
C GLU A 218 5.40 18.16 30.35
N ILE A 219 6.34 18.46 31.25
CA ILE A 219 6.06 19.01 32.59
C ILE A 219 5.46 20.43 32.48
N VAL A 220 6.04 21.29 31.64
CA VAL A 220 5.61 22.70 31.51
C VAL A 220 4.24 22.86 30.81
N LEU A 221 3.90 21.95 29.89
CA LEU A 221 2.60 21.93 29.22
C LEU A 221 1.45 21.43 30.13
N ARG A 222 1.73 20.41 30.97
CA ARG A 222 0.77 19.92 31.97
C ARG A 222 0.43 20.98 33.01
N ASP A 223 1.43 21.75 33.45
CA ASP A 223 1.24 22.87 34.38
C ASP A 223 0.28 23.92 33.79
N LEU A 224 0.42 24.28 32.50
CA LEU A 224 -0.46 25.28 31.88
C LEU A 224 -1.89 24.79 31.69
N SER A 225 -2.07 23.58 31.18
CA SER A 225 -3.41 23.04 30.94
C SER A 225 -4.20 22.96 32.24
N THR A 226 -3.51 22.64 33.35
CA THR A 226 -4.11 22.62 34.68
C THR A 226 -4.48 24.03 35.14
N VAL A 227 -3.59 25.01 34.94
CA VAL A 227 -3.85 26.43 35.29
C VAL A 227 -4.97 27.06 34.45
N LEU A 228 -5.06 26.76 33.16
CA LEU A 228 -6.13 27.27 32.28
C LEU A 228 -7.48 26.63 32.61
N LEU A 229 -7.48 25.34 32.94
CA LEU A 229 -8.66 24.65 33.43
C LEU A 229 -9.11 25.23 34.78
N GLU A 230 -8.17 25.40 35.72
CA GLU A 230 -8.42 26.02 37.03
C GLU A 230 -8.96 27.45 36.86
N ALA A 231 -8.38 28.27 36.00
CA ALA A 231 -8.86 29.63 35.72
C ALA A 231 -10.28 29.64 35.12
N GLY A 232 -10.59 28.73 34.19
CA GLY A 232 -11.93 28.61 33.61
C GLY A 232 -12.99 28.19 34.63
N ILE A 233 -12.66 27.24 35.50
CA ILE A 233 -13.54 26.79 36.58
C ILE A 233 -13.74 27.91 37.60
N ILE A 234 -12.66 28.55 38.07
CA ILE A 234 -12.72 29.65 39.05
C ILE A 234 -13.60 30.79 38.56
N PHE A 235 -13.44 31.19 37.30
CA PHE A 235 -14.19 32.31 36.74
C PHE A 235 -15.70 32.04 36.72
N HIS A 236 -16.10 30.83 36.34
CA HIS A 236 -17.49 30.38 36.38
C HIS A 236 -18.03 30.23 37.81
N SER A 237 -17.23 29.64 38.70
CA SER A 237 -17.57 29.40 40.12
C SER A 237 -17.98 30.68 40.86
N VAL A 238 -17.30 31.81 40.59
CA VAL A 238 -17.67 33.11 41.18
C VAL A 238 -19.05 33.57 40.71
N ILE A 239 -19.38 33.38 39.42
CA ILE A 239 -20.61 33.85 38.81
C ILE A 239 -21.81 33.01 39.24
N ILE A 240 -21.70 31.68 39.25
CA ILE A 240 -22.78 30.85 39.82
C ILE A 240 -22.92 31.11 41.31
N GLY A 241 -21.79 31.29 42.02
CA GLY A 241 -21.82 31.68 43.42
C GLY A 241 -22.67 32.92 43.64
N LEU A 242 -22.46 33.96 42.82
CA LEU A 242 -23.24 35.20 42.83
C LEU A 242 -24.73 34.95 42.62
N ALA A 243 -25.09 34.18 41.58
CA ALA A 243 -26.48 33.84 41.27
C ALA A 243 -27.17 33.07 42.41
N LEU A 244 -26.46 32.15 43.06
CA LEU A 244 -26.98 31.46 44.25
C LEU A 244 -27.15 32.40 45.45
N GLY A 245 -26.31 33.42 45.58
CA GLY A 245 -26.41 34.40 46.66
C GLY A 245 -27.62 35.34 46.53
N THR A 246 -28.10 35.57 45.30
CA THR A 246 -29.26 36.43 45.00
C THR A 246 -30.56 35.66 44.84
N ALA A 247 -30.50 34.35 44.56
CA ALA A 247 -31.67 33.49 44.31
C ALA A 247 -32.66 33.44 45.49
N THR A 248 -33.95 33.38 45.18
CA THR A 248 -35.03 33.26 46.18
C THR A 248 -35.76 31.92 46.06
N SER A 249 -36.60 31.77 45.04
CA SER A 249 -37.51 30.62 44.86
C SER A 249 -36.81 29.33 44.44
N GLU A 250 -35.67 29.43 43.75
CA GLU A 250 -34.90 28.28 43.25
C GLU A 250 -33.70 27.90 44.14
N PHE A 251 -33.50 28.59 45.27
CA PHE A 251 -32.29 28.47 46.09
C PHE A 251 -31.95 27.02 46.46
N ASN A 252 -32.92 26.26 46.98
CA ASN A 252 -32.68 24.88 47.42
C ASN A 252 -32.25 23.96 46.28
N THR A 253 -32.90 24.10 45.13
CA THR A 253 -32.59 23.31 43.93
C THR A 253 -31.20 23.68 43.41
N LEU A 254 -30.89 24.98 43.36
CA LEU A 254 -29.61 25.50 42.89
C LEU A 254 -28.46 25.12 43.82
N LEU A 255 -28.66 25.15 45.15
CA LEU A 255 -27.66 24.73 46.13
C LEU A 255 -27.33 23.24 46.01
N ILE A 256 -28.33 22.37 45.85
CA ILE A 256 -28.12 20.92 45.68
C ILE A 256 -27.37 20.63 44.37
N ALA A 257 -27.82 21.24 43.27
CA ALA A 257 -27.17 21.08 41.97
C ALA A 257 -25.72 21.59 42.02
N LEU A 258 -25.48 22.74 42.64
CA LEU A 258 -24.15 23.33 42.75
C LEU A 258 -23.24 22.52 43.67
N ALA A 259 -23.74 21.98 44.79
CA ALA A 259 -22.96 21.09 45.64
C ALA A 259 -22.51 19.83 44.86
N PHE A 260 -23.38 19.24 44.05
CA PHE A 260 -23.04 18.11 43.20
C PHE A 260 -21.93 18.47 42.19
N HIS A 261 -22.12 19.55 41.42
CA HIS A 261 -21.15 20.00 40.42
C HIS A 261 -19.79 20.34 41.05
N GLN A 262 -19.81 21.11 42.14
CA GLN A 262 -18.59 21.54 42.83
C GLN A 262 -17.80 20.36 43.43
N MET A 263 -18.46 19.26 43.79
CA MET A 263 -17.75 18.06 44.22
C MET A 263 -16.95 17.43 43.07
N PHE A 264 -17.62 17.19 41.94
CA PHE A 264 -17.06 16.43 40.83
C PHE A 264 -16.11 17.25 39.94
N GLU A 265 -16.36 18.55 39.79
CA GLU A 265 -15.41 19.50 39.18
C GLU A 265 -14.12 19.57 40.03
N GLY A 266 -14.26 19.58 41.36
CA GLY A 266 -13.15 19.52 42.30
C GLY A 266 -12.36 18.22 42.21
N MET A 267 -13.04 17.08 42.04
CA MET A 267 -12.38 15.79 41.79
C MET A 267 -11.62 15.79 40.46
N ALA A 268 -12.21 16.30 39.38
CA ALA A 268 -11.57 16.40 38.08
C ALA A 268 -10.27 17.23 38.16
N LEU A 269 -10.38 18.44 38.72
CA LEU A 269 -9.25 19.35 38.90
C LEU A 269 -8.18 18.75 39.84
N GLY A 270 -8.59 18.12 40.95
CA GLY A 270 -7.66 17.53 41.91
C GLY A 270 -6.88 16.34 41.34
N THR A 271 -7.46 15.51 40.45
CA THR A 271 -6.69 14.49 39.72
C THR A 271 -5.63 15.08 38.80
N ARG A 272 -5.89 16.25 38.19
CA ARG A 272 -4.94 16.96 37.32
C ARG A 272 -3.78 17.53 38.13
N ILE A 273 -4.09 18.16 39.26
CA ILE A 273 -3.11 18.67 40.21
C ILE A 273 -2.24 17.54 40.78
N ALA A 274 -2.84 16.37 41.02
CA ALA A 274 -2.12 15.19 41.49
C ALA A 274 -1.06 14.70 40.48
N GLU A 275 -1.30 14.84 39.17
CA GLU A 275 -0.37 14.47 38.08
C GLU A 275 0.83 15.43 37.95
N LEU A 276 0.82 16.61 38.59
CA LEU A 276 1.91 17.60 38.50
C LEU A 276 3.19 17.10 39.20
N GLN A 277 4.35 17.37 38.61
CA GLN A 277 5.66 17.02 39.20
C GLN A 277 6.18 18.10 40.16
N THR A 278 5.33 18.53 41.11
CA THR A 278 5.67 19.54 42.12
C THR A 278 5.51 19.00 43.53
N SER A 279 6.06 19.70 44.53
CA SER A 279 5.91 19.31 45.94
C SER A 279 4.44 19.27 46.36
N PHE A 280 4.11 18.37 47.30
CA PHE A 280 2.75 18.18 47.80
C PHE A 280 2.14 19.49 48.32
N TRP A 281 2.89 20.26 49.11
CA TRP A 281 2.42 21.54 49.62
C TRP A 281 2.18 22.58 48.54
N ARG A 282 2.94 22.54 47.43
CA ARG A 282 2.70 23.41 46.28
C ARG A 282 1.42 23.01 45.54
N LYS A 283 1.12 21.71 45.43
CA LYS A 283 -0.17 21.22 44.90
C LYS A 283 -1.36 21.75 45.70
N VAL A 284 -1.26 21.67 47.03
CA VAL A 284 -2.34 22.10 47.94
C VAL A 284 -2.52 23.62 47.93
N PHE A 285 -1.43 24.39 48.11
CA PHE A 285 -1.53 25.83 48.35
C PHE A 285 -1.46 26.71 47.09
N VAL A 286 -0.85 26.24 45.99
CA VAL A 286 -0.76 27.03 44.75
C VAL A 286 -1.89 26.69 43.78
N TYR A 287 -2.22 25.40 43.66
CA TYR A 287 -3.21 24.93 42.68
C TYR A 287 -4.52 24.44 43.31
N GLY A 288 -4.54 24.17 44.61
CA GLY A 288 -5.69 23.55 45.27
C GLY A 288 -6.56 24.51 46.07
N ILE A 289 -6.07 25.71 46.40
CA ILE A 289 -6.73 26.60 47.37
C ILE A 289 -7.76 27.53 46.74
N ALA A 290 -7.57 27.93 45.48
CA ALA A 290 -8.40 28.94 44.85
C ALA A 290 -9.81 28.38 44.56
N TYR A 291 -9.88 27.18 43.99
CA TYR A 291 -11.14 26.49 43.66
C TYR A 291 -12.17 26.47 44.81
N PRO A 292 -11.90 25.89 46.00
CA PRO A 292 -12.90 25.77 47.06
C PRO A 292 -13.36 27.11 47.65
N LEU A 293 -12.62 28.21 47.42
CA LEU A 293 -12.96 29.53 47.95
C LEU A 293 -13.83 30.37 47.00
N THR A 294 -13.80 30.08 45.71
CA THR A 294 -14.37 30.98 44.69
C THR A 294 -15.89 30.99 44.65
N THR A 295 -16.54 29.83 44.72
CA THR A 295 -18.00 29.74 44.79
C THR A 295 -18.55 30.32 46.10
N PRO A 296 -18.01 29.98 47.30
CA PRO A 296 -18.42 30.62 48.56
C PRO A 296 -18.23 32.13 48.57
N LEU A 297 -17.14 32.64 47.97
CA LEU A 297 -16.90 34.07 47.82
C LEU A 297 -17.94 34.72 46.91
N GLY A 298 -18.24 34.10 45.76
CA GLY A 298 -19.31 34.54 44.87
C GLY A 298 -20.66 34.63 45.58
N THR A 299 -21.02 33.61 46.36
CA THR A 299 -22.26 33.59 47.15
C THR A 299 -22.28 34.69 48.21
N ALA A 300 -21.17 34.92 48.91
CA ALA A 300 -21.07 36.03 49.87
C ALA A 300 -21.24 37.40 49.21
N ILE A 301 -20.66 37.60 48.03
CA ILE A 301 -20.83 38.83 47.23
C ILE A 301 -22.30 38.96 46.82
N GLY A 302 -22.94 37.87 46.36
CA GLY A 302 -24.34 37.86 45.93
C GLY A 302 -25.30 38.26 47.05
N ILE A 303 -25.10 37.71 48.25
CA ILE A 303 -25.84 38.11 49.47
C ILE A 303 -25.66 39.63 49.71
N GLY A 304 -24.44 40.14 49.58
CA GLY A 304 -24.11 41.54 49.86
C GLY A 304 -24.70 42.55 48.89
N ILE A 305 -24.78 42.20 47.59
CA ILE A 305 -25.30 43.11 46.55
C ILE A 305 -26.80 42.96 46.32
N ARG A 306 -27.45 41.97 46.94
CA ARG A 306 -28.86 41.61 46.70
C ARG A 306 -29.82 42.80 46.77
N SER A 307 -29.68 43.67 47.78
CA SER A 307 -30.55 44.85 47.95
C SER A 307 -30.46 45.87 46.81
N THR A 308 -29.42 45.78 45.98
CA THR A 308 -29.17 46.64 44.81
C THR A 308 -29.21 45.86 43.49
N PHE A 309 -29.45 44.55 43.54
CA PHE A 309 -29.38 43.67 42.39
C PHE A 309 -30.76 43.57 41.73
N ASN A 310 -30.86 44.11 40.51
CA ASN A 310 -32.05 43.96 39.68
C ASN A 310 -31.77 42.92 38.59
N GLU A 311 -32.31 41.71 38.75
CA GLU A 311 -32.17 40.59 37.80
C GLU A 311 -32.61 40.94 36.37
N ASN A 312 -33.53 41.90 36.24
CA ASN A 312 -34.08 42.34 34.96
C ASN A 312 -33.33 43.53 34.32
N SER A 313 -32.27 44.02 34.97
CA SER A 313 -31.42 45.08 34.41
C SER A 313 -30.69 44.59 33.16
N GLN A 314 -30.75 45.37 32.07
CA GLN A 314 -30.04 45.07 30.82
C GLN A 314 -28.54 44.80 31.06
N ALA A 315 -27.91 45.55 31.96
CA ALA A 315 -26.49 45.37 32.27
C ALA A 315 -26.23 44.00 32.90
N ILE A 316 -27.11 43.51 33.77
CA ILE A 316 -26.93 42.22 34.46
C ILE A 316 -27.20 41.06 33.50
N ILE A 317 -28.28 41.13 32.74
CA ILE A 317 -28.65 40.13 31.72
C ILE A 317 -27.51 39.93 30.71
N LEU A 318 -26.99 41.03 30.14
CA LEU A 318 -25.90 40.96 29.17
C LEU A 318 -24.61 40.42 29.81
N THR A 319 -24.29 40.89 31.02
CA THR A 319 -23.09 40.46 31.75
C THR A 319 -23.11 38.96 32.01
N GLN A 320 -24.23 38.44 32.51
CA GLN A 320 -24.40 37.02 32.79
C GLN A 320 -24.37 36.17 31.50
N GLY A 321 -25.11 36.59 30.46
CA GLY A 321 -25.14 35.88 29.17
C GLY A 321 -23.77 35.80 28.49
N ILE A 322 -23.01 36.89 28.49
CA ILE A 322 -21.63 36.92 27.93
C ILE A 322 -20.72 35.98 28.71
N PHE A 323 -20.73 36.07 30.04
CA PHE A 323 -19.80 35.29 30.86
C PHE A 323 -20.11 33.80 30.88
N ASP A 324 -21.39 33.40 30.90
CA ASP A 324 -21.77 31.99 30.79
C ASP A 324 -21.35 31.42 29.43
N SER A 325 -21.49 32.20 28.36
CA SER A 325 -21.05 31.79 27.02
C SER A 325 -19.53 31.64 26.92
N LEU A 326 -18.77 32.62 27.42
CA LEU A 326 -17.31 32.57 27.43
C LEU A 326 -16.80 31.37 28.24
N SER A 327 -17.37 31.17 29.42
CA SER A 327 -16.95 30.12 30.34
C SER A 327 -17.28 28.73 29.80
N ALA A 328 -18.45 28.54 29.17
CA ALA A 328 -18.80 27.30 28.48
C ALA A 328 -17.82 26.99 27.33
N GLY A 329 -17.42 28.01 26.57
CA GLY A 329 -16.40 27.89 25.52
C GLY A 329 -15.05 27.38 26.03
N VAL A 330 -14.56 27.93 27.14
CA VAL A 330 -13.29 27.50 27.78
C VAL A 330 -13.38 26.04 28.26
N LEU A 331 -14.46 25.68 28.96
CA LEU A 331 -14.64 24.34 29.54
C LEU A 331 -14.77 23.25 28.46
N ILE A 332 -15.59 23.48 27.43
CA ILE A 332 -15.76 22.53 26.32
C ILE A 332 -14.44 22.33 25.58
N TYR A 333 -13.71 23.42 25.28
CA TYR A 333 -12.44 23.33 24.55
C TYR A 333 -11.42 22.49 25.31
N ASN A 334 -11.25 22.77 26.61
CA ASN A 334 -10.27 22.07 27.45
C ASN A 334 -10.57 20.56 27.57
N VAL A 335 -11.84 20.18 27.77
CA VAL A 335 -12.19 18.75 27.87
C VAL A 335 -12.06 18.01 26.54
N TYR A 336 -12.47 18.61 25.42
CA TYR A 336 -12.33 17.99 24.10
C TYR A 336 -10.87 17.76 23.72
N VAL A 337 -9.99 18.73 23.99
CA VAL A 337 -8.54 18.58 23.78
C VAL A 337 -7.99 17.43 24.60
N GLU A 338 -8.47 17.25 25.82
CA GLU A 338 -8.03 16.16 26.70
C GLU A 338 -8.49 14.78 26.23
N LEU A 339 -9.78 14.59 25.92
CA LEU A 339 -10.31 13.30 25.49
C LEU A 339 -9.61 12.80 24.22
N ILE A 340 -9.40 13.71 23.27
CA ILE A 340 -8.68 13.41 22.02
C ILE A 340 -7.20 13.17 22.31
N SER A 341 -6.57 13.92 23.22
CA SER A 341 -5.17 13.69 23.59
C SER A 341 -4.94 12.30 24.19
N VAL A 342 -5.91 11.74 24.93
CA VAL A 342 -5.84 10.38 25.49
C VAL A 342 -5.97 9.34 24.38
N GLU A 343 -6.97 9.50 23.50
CA GLU A 343 -7.21 8.58 22.38
C GLU A 343 -5.99 8.51 21.45
N MET A 344 -5.34 9.65 21.18
CA MET A 344 -4.13 9.70 20.36
C MET A 344 -2.88 9.13 21.05
N ASN A 345 -2.78 9.24 22.38
CA ASN A 345 -1.66 8.65 23.14
C ASN A 345 -1.79 7.13 23.30
N HIS A 346 -3.01 6.59 23.23
CA HIS A 346 -3.28 5.16 23.22
C HIS A 346 -3.34 4.54 21.81
N ASN A 347 -3.63 5.32 20.76
CA ASN A 347 -3.56 4.85 19.38
C ASN A 347 -2.10 4.73 18.91
N SER A 348 -1.65 3.50 18.65
CA SER A 348 -0.31 3.16 18.16
C SER A 348 0.06 3.91 16.86
N VAL A 349 -0.94 4.18 16.02
CA VAL A 349 -0.81 4.89 14.73
C VAL A 349 -0.33 6.33 14.90
N PHE A 350 -0.75 7.03 15.96
CA PHE A 350 -0.35 8.43 16.19
C PHE A 350 0.94 8.57 17.00
N ARG A 351 1.24 7.59 17.86
CA ARG A 351 2.58 7.46 18.47
C ARG A 351 3.67 7.29 17.41
N GLN A 352 3.40 6.55 16.33
CA GLN A 352 4.32 6.41 15.20
C GLN A 352 4.52 7.72 14.42
N GLN A 353 3.49 8.55 14.21
CA GLN A 353 3.63 9.79 13.44
C GLN A 353 4.34 10.94 14.18
N SER A 354 4.20 11.04 15.51
CA SER A 354 4.89 12.08 16.31
C SER A 354 6.36 11.75 16.58
N THR A 355 6.69 10.47 16.77
CA THR A 355 8.08 9.98 16.80
C THR A 355 8.75 10.12 15.43
N LEU A 356 8.02 9.92 14.32
CA LEU A 356 8.53 10.23 12.98
C LEU A 356 8.91 11.72 12.84
N ARG A 357 8.04 12.66 13.25
CA ARG A 357 8.32 14.09 13.08
C ARG A 357 9.46 14.63 13.94
N LYS A 358 9.65 14.13 15.17
CA LYS A 358 10.77 14.54 16.04
C LYS A 358 12.10 13.86 15.64
N SER A 359 12.07 12.62 15.13
CA SER A 359 13.27 12.00 14.52
C SER A 359 13.70 12.73 13.24
N ILE A 360 12.77 13.25 12.44
CA ILE A 360 13.09 14.02 11.23
C ILE A 360 13.81 15.34 11.54
N MET A 361 13.54 16.02 12.66
CA MET A 361 14.20 17.31 12.95
C MET A 361 15.57 17.19 13.65
N PHE A 362 15.84 16.15 14.45
CA PHE A 362 17.16 15.97 15.07
C PHE A 362 18.12 15.07 14.26
N ALA A 363 17.62 14.25 13.32
CA ALA A 363 18.46 13.48 12.38
C ALA A 363 18.95 14.30 11.16
N ASN A 364 18.36 15.47 10.90
CA ASN A 364 18.70 16.28 9.73
C ASN A 364 20.08 16.96 9.77
N ALA A 365 20.82 16.87 10.88
CA ALA A 365 22.22 17.31 10.91
C ALA A 365 23.20 16.23 10.41
N SER A 366 22.78 14.95 10.28
CA SER A 366 23.65 13.83 9.90
C SER A 366 23.18 13.02 8.69
N ARG A 367 21.95 13.21 8.19
CA ARG A 367 21.46 12.54 6.98
C ARG A 367 22.14 13.15 5.75
N LYS A 368 22.86 12.33 4.99
CA LYS A 368 23.47 12.73 3.71
C LYS A 368 22.36 12.99 2.68
N PRO A 369 22.54 14.00 1.81
CA PRO A 369 21.62 14.21 0.70
C PRO A 369 21.57 12.97 -0.19
N LEU A 370 20.39 12.70 -0.75
CA LEU A 370 20.24 11.72 -1.80
C LEU A 370 20.88 12.24 -3.10
N PHE A 371 21.01 11.35 -4.08
CA PHE A 371 21.52 11.70 -5.40
C PHE A 371 20.59 12.70 -6.10
N ASP A 372 21.16 13.66 -6.82
CA ASP A 372 20.40 14.57 -7.68
C ASP A 372 19.97 13.90 -8.98
N LYS A 373 20.78 12.97 -9.48
CA LYS A 373 20.56 12.24 -10.73
C LYS A 373 21.14 10.82 -10.67
N ILE A 374 20.36 9.83 -11.10
CA ILE A 374 20.79 8.43 -11.21
C ILE A 374 20.55 7.88 -12.60
N LEU A 375 21.41 6.93 -13.02
CA LEU A 375 21.20 6.13 -14.21
C LEU A 375 20.63 4.76 -13.85
N ILE A 376 19.65 4.29 -14.61
CA ILE A 376 19.01 3.00 -14.41
C ILE A 376 19.49 2.05 -15.52
N ALA A 377 20.36 1.11 -15.14
CA ALA A 377 21.01 0.18 -16.07
C ALA A 377 20.12 -1.06 -16.33
N ASN A 378 18.85 -0.83 -16.68
CA ASN A 378 17.86 -1.86 -16.92
C ASN A 378 16.74 -1.36 -17.85
N ARG A 379 15.73 -2.20 -18.10
CA ARG A 379 14.59 -1.93 -18.98
C ARG A 379 13.27 -2.43 -18.39
N GLY A 380 12.17 -2.17 -19.09
CA GLY A 380 10.87 -2.79 -18.79
C GLY A 380 10.30 -2.35 -17.44
N GLU A 381 9.57 -3.25 -16.78
CA GLU A 381 8.84 -2.89 -15.54
C GLU A 381 9.75 -2.43 -14.42
N ILE A 382 10.94 -3.04 -14.27
CA ILE A 382 11.86 -2.69 -13.19
C ILE A 382 12.47 -1.30 -13.36
N ALA A 383 12.74 -0.89 -14.59
CA ALA A 383 13.18 0.48 -14.85
C ALA A 383 12.07 1.47 -14.44
N CYS A 384 10.83 1.22 -14.88
CA CYS A 384 9.66 2.02 -14.50
C CYS A 384 9.40 2.02 -12.98
N ARG A 385 9.66 0.90 -12.29
CA ARG A 385 9.56 0.75 -10.83
C ARG A 385 10.57 1.63 -10.11
N VAL A 386 11.83 1.64 -10.56
CA VAL A 386 12.88 2.47 -9.97
C VAL A 386 12.63 3.96 -10.25
N GLU A 387 12.25 4.30 -11.48
CA GLU A 387 11.91 5.67 -11.88
C GLU A 387 10.78 6.25 -11.03
N ARG A 388 9.70 5.50 -10.79
CA ARG A 388 8.60 5.97 -9.94
C ARG A 388 9.05 6.38 -8.53
N THR A 389 9.96 5.61 -7.91
CA THR A 389 10.51 5.99 -6.60
C THR A 389 11.45 7.18 -6.72
N ALA A 390 12.33 7.22 -7.72
CA ALA A 390 13.23 8.34 -7.94
C ALA A 390 12.46 9.66 -8.15
N VAL A 391 11.45 9.66 -9.01
CA VAL A 391 10.57 10.81 -9.29
C VAL A 391 9.83 11.24 -8.01
N LYS A 392 9.28 10.30 -7.24
CA LYS A 392 8.62 10.60 -5.95
C LYS A 392 9.57 11.30 -4.95
N LEU A 393 10.86 11.00 -5.03
CA LEU A 393 11.90 11.59 -4.18
C LEU A 393 12.53 12.86 -4.79
N GLY A 394 12.14 13.27 -5.99
CA GLY A 394 12.68 14.43 -6.70
C GLY A 394 14.07 14.20 -7.32
N ILE A 395 14.45 12.95 -7.56
CA ILE A 395 15.72 12.54 -8.16
C ILE A 395 15.54 12.42 -9.67
N LYS A 396 16.43 13.05 -10.45
CA LYS A 396 16.39 12.96 -11.92
C LYS A 396 16.81 11.57 -12.40
N THR A 397 16.18 11.07 -13.44
CA THR A 397 16.40 9.71 -13.95
C THR A 397 16.98 9.71 -15.36
N VAL A 398 17.97 8.85 -15.56
CA VAL A 398 18.55 8.56 -16.87
C VAL A 398 18.27 7.10 -17.24
N ALA A 399 17.48 6.89 -18.28
CA ALA A 399 17.25 5.56 -18.85
C ALA A 399 18.30 5.23 -19.93
N VAL A 400 18.53 3.93 -20.12
CA VAL A 400 19.24 3.40 -21.29
C VAL A 400 18.32 2.48 -22.08
N TYR A 401 18.49 2.45 -23.40
CA TYR A 401 17.64 1.64 -24.27
C TYR A 401 18.38 1.09 -25.49
N SER A 402 17.97 -0.09 -25.97
CA SER A 402 18.41 -0.63 -27.26
C SER A 402 17.56 -0.08 -28.41
N GLU A 403 17.96 -0.31 -29.66
CA GLU A 403 17.15 0.08 -30.83
C GLU A 403 15.71 -0.47 -30.79
N ALA A 404 15.49 -1.66 -30.22
CA ALA A 404 14.16 -2.26 -30.08
C ALA A 404 13.31 -1.59 -28.99
N ASP A 405 13.94 -1.01 -27.97
CA ASP A 405 13.26 -0.38 -26.83
C ASP A 405 13.06 1.14 -27.02
N LYS A 406 13.31 1.69 -28.22
CA LYS A 406 13.22 3.14 -28.49
C LYS A 406 11.90 3.78 -28.03
N ASN A 407 10.79 3.04 -28.13
CA ASN A 407 9.47 3.50 -27.76
C ASN A 407 8.96 2.93 -26.43
N ALA A 408 9.80 2.19 -25.69
CA ALA A 408 9.42 1.52 -24.46
C ALA A 408 8.99 2.51 -23.37
N MET A 409 8.20 2.03 -22.41
CA MET A 409 7.61 2.87 -21.38
C MET A 409 8.64 3.59 -20.51
N HIS A 410 9.71 2.90 -20.08
CA HIS A 410 10.76 3.49 -19.25
C HIS A 410 11.54 4.62 -19.96
N VAL A 411 11.70 4.52 -21.28
CA VAL A 411 12.35 5.56 -22.10
C VAL A 411 11.54 6.85 -22.08
N GLN A 412 10.21 6.74 -22.08
CA GLN A 412 9.32 7.90 -22.06
C GLN A 412 9.10 8.46 -20.64
N MET A 413 9.34 7.65 -19.61
CA MET A 413 9.19 8.03 -18.21
C MET A 413 10.42 8.75 -17.65
N ALA A 414 11.62 8.43 -18.14
CA ALA A 414 12.85 9.05 -17.68
C ALA A 414 13.02 10.51 -18.15
N ASP A 415 13.75 11.32 -17.38
CA ASP A 415 14.07 12.70 -17.76
C ASP A 415 15.02 12.75 -18.98
N GLU A 416 15.92 11.77 -19.08
CA GLU A 416 16.88 11.61 -20.17
C GLU A 416 16.97 10.14 -20.56
N ALA A 417 17.18 9.84 -21.85
CA ALA A 417 17.34 8.47 -22.32
C ALA A 417 18.40 8.36 -23.42
N TYR A 418 19.23 7.31 -23.36
CA TYR A 418 20.37 7.12 -24.27
C TYR A 418 20.40 5.75 -24.94
N LEU A 419 20.69 5.75 -26.24
CA LEU A 419 20.82 4.53 -27.05
C LEU A 419 22.12 3.76 -26.73
N ILE A 420 21.97 2.54 -26.22
CA ILE A 420 23.09 1.66 -25.86
C ILE A 420 23.47 0.63 -26.93
N GLY A 421 22.71 0.46 -28.00
CA GLY A 421 23.13 -0.37 -29.14
C GLY A 421 22.00 -1.19 -29.73
N PRO A 422 22.34 -2.23 -30.51
CA PRO A 422 21.34 -3.08 -31.17
C PRO A 422 20.55 -3.92 -30.15
N PRO A 423 19.45 -4.56 -30.58
CA PRO A 423 18.54 -5.26 -29.67
C PRO A 423 19.16 -6.39 -28.80
N PRO A 424 20.11 -7.23 -29.27
CA PRO A 424 20.69 -8.28 -28.42
C PRO A 424 21.31 -7.73 -27.13
N SER A 425 20.92 -8.29 -25.99
CA SER A 425 21.37 -7.81 -24.67
C SER A 425 22.89 -7.85 -24.49
N SER A 426 23.58 -8.82 -25.09
CA SER A 426 25.05 -8.94 -25.12
C SER A 426 25.74 -7.73 -25.76
N GLU A 427 25.05 -7.05 -26.66
CA GLU A 427 25.56 -5.89 -27.42
C GLU A 427 24.97 -4.56 -26.92
N SER A 428 24.03 -4.61 -25.96
CA SER A 428 23.35 -3.46 -25.37
C SER A 428 23.41 -3.48 -23.84
N TYR A 429 22.40 -4.04 -23.15
CA TYR A 429 22.26 -3.96 -21.69
C TYR A 429 23.39 -4.64 -20.89
N LEU A 430 24.20 -5.49 -21.52
CA LEU A 430 25.38 -6.12 -20.93
C LEU A 430 26.70 -5.37 -21.24
N ARG A 431 26.64 -4.25 -21.98
CA ARG A 431 27.79 -3.40 -22.30
C ARG A 431 28.11 -2.43 -21.16
N ALA A 432 28.78 -2.97 -20.15
CA ALA A 432 29.27 -2.24 -18.97
C ALA A 432 30.01 -0.95 -19.33
N ASP A 433 30.91 -1.00 -20.31
CA ASP A 433 31.72 0.12 -20.78
C ASP A 433 30.85 1.29 -21.25
N LYS A 434 29.83 1.00 -22.06
CA LYS A 434 28.94 2.02 -22.62
C LYS A 434 28.00 2.61 -21.59
N ILE A 435 27.48 1.78 -20.68
CA ILE A 435 26.60 2.22 -19.59
C ILE A 435 27.35 3.19 -18.65
N ILE A 436 28.58 2.85 -18.27
CA ILE A 436 29.41 3.71 -17.41
C ILE A 436 29.74 5.03 -18.11
N GLN A 437 30.05 4.99 -19.41
CA GLN A 437 30.33 6.19 -20.19
C GLN A 437 29.12 7.13 -20.20
N ILE A 438 27.92 6.61 -20.49
CA ILE A 438 26.68 7.40 -20.48
C ILE A 438 26.38 7.96 -19.08
N ALA A 439 26.62 7.19 -18.01
CA ALA A 439 26.43 7.68 -16.65
C ALA A 439 27.31 8.91 -16.37
N LYS A 440 28.55 8.92 -16.86
CA LYS A 440 29.45 10.08 -16.75
C LYS A 440 28.97 11.25 -17.60
N ASP A 441 28.63 10.99 -18.86
CA ASP A 441 28.26 12.04 -19.82
C ASP A 441 26.94 12.74 -19.44
N SER A 442 25.99 12.00 -18.88
CA SER A 442 24.72 12.53 -18.36
C SER A 442 24.84 13.22 -16.99
N GLY A 443 25.99 13.07 -16.31
CA GLY A 443 26.21 13.58 -14.96
C GLY A 443 25.45 12.82 -13.87
N ALA A 444 25.08 11.56 -14.11
CA ALA A 444 24.51 10.71 -13.07
C ALA A 444 25.57 10.45 -11.98
N GLN A 445 25.14 10.43 -10.71
CA GLN A 445 26.02 10.21 -9.56
C GLN A 445 26.06 8.74 -9.12
N ALA A 446 25.04 7.97 -9.53
CA ALA A 446 24.89 6.57 -9.16
C ALA A 446 24.21 5.77 -10.27
N ILE A 447 24.44 4.45 -10.26
CA ILE A 447 23.82 3.50 -11.19
C ILE A 447 22.98 2.50 -10.40
N HIS A 448 21.69 2.44 -10.71
CA HIS A 448 20.78 1.41 -10.21
C HIS A 448 20.69 0.27 -11.23
N PRO A 449 21.14 -0.96 -10.90
CA PRO A 449 21.14 -2.05 -11.86
C PRO A 449 19.78 -2.75 -12.00
N GLY A 450 18.85 -2.54 -11.07
CA GLY A 450 17.59 -3.30 -11.02
C GLY A 450 17.87 -4.75 -10.66
N TYR A 451 17.34 -5.68 -11.46
CA TYR A 451 17.61 -7.11 -11.34
C TYR A 451 17.96 -7.71 -12.72
N GLY A 452 18.68 -8.84 -12.73
CA GLY A 452 19.20 -9.39 -13.98
C GLY A 452 20.26 -8.50 -14.63
N PHE A 453 20.61 -8.80 -15.88
CA PHE A 453 21.69 -8.12 -16.61
C PHE A 453 23.01 -8.02 -15.79
N LEU A 454 23.36 -6.81 -15.35
CA LEU A 454 24.62 -6.51 -14.66
C LEU A 454 24.46 -6.40 -13.13
N SER A 455 23.27 -6.68 -12.57
CA SER A 455 23.00 -6.49 -11.13
C SER A 455 23.86 -7.37 -10.21
N GLU A 456 24.25 -8.54 -10.68
CA GLU A 456 25.06 -9.51 -9.92
C GLU A 456 26.46 -9.68 -10.55
N ASN A 457 26.89 -8.71 -11.36
CA ASN A 457 28.20 -8.73 -12.00
C ASN A 457 29.22 -7.95 -11.16
N ALA A 458 30.07 -8.67 -10.43
CA ALA A 458 31.12 -8.10 -9.60
C ALA A 458 32.10 -7.20 -10.37
N THR A 459 32.43 -7.55 -11.62
CA THR A 459 33.31 -6.74 -12.47
C THR A 459 32.67 -5.41 -12.82
N PHE A 460 31.38 -5.40 -13.12
CA PHE A 460 30.64 -4.16 -13.38
C PHE A 460 30.58 -3.27 -12.13
N ALA A 461 30.21 -3.82 -10.97
CA ALA A 461 30.16 -3.05 -9.72
C ALA A 461 31.52 -2.42 -9.35
N ASP A 462 32.61 -3.14 -9.58
CA ASP A 462 33.99 -2.62 -9.41
C ASP A 462 34.30 -1.50 -10.41
N GLN A 463 33.96 -1.68 -11.70
CA GLN A 463 34.14 -0.65 -12.72
C GLN A 463 33.35 0.63 -12.44
N VAL A 464 32.11 0.52 -11.94
CA VAL A 464 31.28 1.66 -11.53
C VAL A 464 31.95 2.43 -10.39
N THR A 465 32.46 1.71 -9.39
CA THR A 465 33.16 2.33 -8.24
C THR A 465 34.45 3.01 -8.67
N LYS A 466 35.26 2.36 -9.52
CA LYS A 466 36.49 2.94 -10.12
C LYS A 466 36.21 4.15 -11.01
N ALA A 467 35.02 4.23 -11.59
CA ALA A 467 34.56 5.37 -12.36
C ALA A 467 34.11 6.57 -11.51
N GLY A 468 34.15 6.47 -10.18
CA GLY A 468 33.71 7.52 -9.25
C GLY A 468 32.19 7.59 -9.06
N LEU A 469 31.46 6.58 -9.54
CA LEU A 469 30.00 6.49 -9.44
C LEU A 469 29.62 5.55 -8.29
N THR A 470 28.45 5.76 -7.70
CA THR A 470 27.93 4.83 -6.69
C THR A 470 27.16 3.69 -7.35
N PHE A 471 27.57 2.44 -7.10
CA PHE A 471 26.75 1.27 -7.43
C PHE A 471 25.65 1.10 -6.37
N ILE A 472 24.37 1.16 -6.77
CA ILE A 472 23.23 0.99 -5.87
C ILE A 472 22.94 -0.50 -5.71
N GLY A 473 23.73 -1.16 -4.86
CA GLY A 473 23.66 -2.60 -4.61
C GLY A 473 24.72 -3.05 -3.61
N PRO A 474 24.92 -4.37 -3.46
CA PRO A 474 25.93 -4.91 -2.55
C PRO A 474 27.36 -4.63 -3.02
N PRO A 475 28.34 -4.69 -2.09
CA PRO A 475 29.74 -4.53 -2.43
C PRO A 475 30.24 -5.71 -3.27
N VAL A 476 31.31 -5.46 -4.06
CA VAL A 476 31.95 -6.42 -4.96
C VAL A 476 32.28 -7.75 -4.25
N ASP A 477 32.88 -7.67 -3.07
CA ASP A 477 33.28 -8.85 -2.29
C ASP A 477 32.07 -9.74 -1.92
N ALA A 478 30.92 -9.13 -1.61
CA ALA A 478 29.71 -9.87 -1.28
C ALA A 478 29.12 -10.58 -2.51
N ILE A 479 29.16 -9.94 -3.69
CA ILE A 479 28.73 -10.54 -4.96
C ILE A 479 29.62 -11.75 -5.29
N ILE A 480 30.94 -11.60 -5.16
CA ILE A 480 31.89 -12.71 -5.41
C ILE A 480 31.67 -13.85 -4.41
N ALA A 481 31.53 -13.53 -3.13
CA ALA A 481 31.36 -14.52 -2.07
C ALA A 481 30.12 -15.40 -2.30
N MET A 482 29.02 -14.83 -2.81
CA MET A 482 27.77 -15.55 -3.05
C MET A 482 27.66 -16.15 -4.45
N GLY A 483 28.52 -15.79 -5.40
CA GLY A 483 28.50 -16.31 -6.77
C GLY A 483 28.94 -17.77 -6.93
N SER A 484 29.70 -18.33 -5.98
CA SER A 484 30.12 -19.73 -5.98
C SER A 484 29.37 -20.55 -4.93
N LYS A 485 28.72 -21.65 -5.36
CA LYS A 485 27.92 -22.53 -4.48
C LYS A 485 28.74 -23.15 -3.35
N SER A 486 29.98 -23.54 -3.62
CA SER A 486 30.84 -24.15 -2.59
C SER A 486 31.31 -23.11 -1.58
N ALA A 487 31.79 -21.96 -2.05
CA ALA A 487 32.24 -20.88 -1.18
C ALA A 487 31.09 -20.33 -0.32
N SER A 488 29.92 -20.12 -0.91
CA SER A 488 28.76 -19.60 -0.19
C SER A 488 28.32 -20.54 0.93
N LYS A 489 28.27 -21.86 0.69
CA LYS A 489 27.94 -22.85 1.72
C LYS A 489 28.93 -22.86 2.89
N ILE A 490 30.22 -22.74 2.62
CA ILE A 490 31.26 -22.69 3.68
C ILE A 490 31.06 -21.44 4.55
N ILE A 491 30.83 -20.28 3.92
CA ILE A 491 30.56 -19.02 4.62
C ILE A 491 29.30 -19.15 5.48
N MET A 492 28.22 -19.71 4.93
CA MET A 492 26.95 -19.91 5.64
C MET A 492 27.07 -20.89 6.81
N THR A 493 27.81 -21.98 6.62
CA THR A 493 28.08 -22.95 7.69
C THR A 493 28.82 -22.29 8.85
N ASN A 494 29.87 -21.50 8.55
CA ASN A 494 30.62 -20.76 9.56
C ASN A 494 29.79 -19.67 10.25
N ALA A 495 28.79 -19.12 9.55
CA ALA A 495 27.83 -18.16 10.10
C ALA A 495 26.69 -18.80 10.90
N GLY A 496 26.69 -20.13 11.07
CA GLY A 496 25.65 -20.87 11.79
C GLY A 496 24.30 -20.90 11.05
N VAL A 497 24.31 -20.72 9.74
CA VAL A 497 23.14 -20.84 8.86
C VAL A 497 23.04 -22.29 8.39
N PRO A 498 21.91 -22.99 8.62
CA PRO A 498 21.77 -24.39 8.21
C PRO A 498 21.92 -24.55 6.70
N VAL A 499 22.79 -25.46 6.25
CA VAL A 499 22.93 -25.83 4.83
C VAL A 499 22.41 -27.25 4.62
N VAL A 500 21.93 -27.56 3.40
CA VAL A 500 21.45 -28.90 3.07
C VAL A 500 22.58 -29.92 3.33
N PRO A 501 22.33 -31.00 4.09
CA PRO A 501 23.33 -32.05 4.30
C PRO A 501 23.83 -32.58 2.96
N GLY A 502 25.14 -32.62 2.78
CA GLY A 502 25.72 -33.00 1.51
C GLY A 502 27.25 -33.01 1.54
N TYR A 503 27.81 -33.59 0.49
CA TYR A 503 29.24 -33.59 0.23
C TYR A 503 29.60 -32.54 -0.82
N HIS A 504 30.58 -31.71 -0.49
CA HIS A 504 31.02 -30.54 -1.26
C HIS A 504 32.55 -30.46 -1.40
N GLY A 505 33.26 -31.55 -1.10
CA GLY A 505 34.72 -31.57 -1.11
C GLY A 505 35.33 -31.75 -2.51
N GLU A 506 36.66 -31.68 -2.56
CA GLU A 506 37.44 -31.76 -3.80
C GLU A 506 37.60 -33.17 -4.37
N GLU A 507 37.40 -34.22 -3.56
CA GLU A 507 37.45 -35.61 -4.04
C GLU A 507 36.21 -35.90 -4.89
N GLN A 508 36.41 -36.34 -6.14
CA GLN A 508 35.38 -36.50 -7.17
C GLN A 508 35.33 -37.94 -7.72
N GLY A 509 36.07 -38.90 -7.17
CA GLY A 509 35.99 -40.31 -7.55
C GLY A 509 34.57 -40.87 -7.41
N VAL A 510 34.12 -41.67 -8.40
CA VAL A 510 32.76 -42.25 -8.44
C VAL A 510 32.44 -43.05 -7.18
N ASP A 511 33.34 -43.94 -6.77
CA ASP A 511 33.18 -44.77 -5.56
C ASP A 511 33.09 -43.93 -4.29
N TYR A 512 33.85 -42.83 -4.21
CA TYR A 512 33.83 -41.95 -3.06
C TYR A 512 32.52 -41.16 -2.99
N LEU A 513 32.08 -40.56 -4.11
CA LEU A 513 30.81 -39.85 -4.20
C LEU A 513 29.62 -40.76 -3.89
N LYS A 514 29.67 -42.03 -4.32
CA LYS A 514 28.66 -43.04 -3.98
C LYS A 514 28.65 -43.36 -2.49
N LYS A 515 29.81 -43.56 -1.86
CA LYS A 515 29.90 -43.72 -0.40
C LYS A 515 29.33 -42.52 0.36
N GLN A 516 29.58 -41.30 -0.13
CA GLN A 516 28.99 -40.10 0.48
C GLN A 516 27.46 -40.08 0.31
N ALA A 517 26.94 -40.45 -0.86
CA ALA A 517 25.50 -40.60 -1.08
C ALA A 517 24.87 -41.63 -0.14
N ASP A 518 25.54 -42.76 0.10
CA ASP A 518 25.09 -43.80 1.03
C ASP A 518 25.04 -43.28 2.49
N VAL A 519 26.02 -42.45 2.89
CA VAL A 519 26.05 -41.80 4.22
C VAL A 519 24.96 -40.74 4.36
N ILE A 520 24.70 -39.95 3.32
CA ILE A 520 23.62 -38.93 3.30
C ILE A 520 22.24 -39.61 3.32
N GLY A 521 22.14 -40.78 2.69
CA GLY A 521 20.93 -41.56 2.53
C GLY A 521 20.05 -41.08 1.37
N TYR A 522 19.56 -42.02 0.57
CA TYR A 522 18.71 -41.75 -0.59
C TYR A 522 17.27 -41.30 -0.17
N PRO A 523 16.55 -40.55 -1.02
CA PRO A 523 17.01 -39.99 -2.29
C PRO A 523 18.05 -38.87 -2.10
N VAL A 524 19.00 -38.77 -3.03
CA VAL A 524 20.02 -37.72 -3.10
C VAL A 524 19.93 -36.94 -4.42
N LEU A 525 20.50 -35.74 -4.43
CA LEU A 525 20.53 -34.85 -5.58
C LEU A 525 21.99 -34.55 -5.94
N ILE A 526 22.38 -34.94 -7.15
CA ILE A 526 23.66 -34.58 -7.75
C ILE A 526 23.48 -33.23 -8.44
N LYS A 527 24.33 -32.25 -8.15
CA LYS A 527 24.32 -30.94 -8.82
C LYS A 527 25.71 -30.58 -9.34
N ALA A 528 25.78 -29.90 -10.48
CA ALA A 528 27.02 -29.25 -10.91
C ALA A 528 27.40 -28.10 -9.96
N ILE A 529 28.70 -27.95 -9.68
CA ILE A 529 29.23 -26.84 -8.85
C ILE A 529 28.98 -25.50 -9.54
N MET A 530 29.26 -25.44 -10.84
CA MET A 530 29.07 -24.25 -11.66
C MET A 530 27.67 -24.24 -12.29
N GLY A 531 27.05 -23.06 -12.33
CA GLY A 531 25.80 -22.80 -13.06
C GLY A 531 24.51 -22.75 -12.23
N GLY A 532 23.47 -22.13 -12.80
CA GLY A 532 22.13 -21.94 -12.19
C GLY A 532 20.99 -22.47 -13.07
N GLY A 533 19.75 -22.41 -12.56
CA GLY A 533 18.55 -22.77 -13.32
C GLY A 533 18.33 -24.28 -13.53
N GLY A 534 18.83 -25.11 -12.63
CA GLY A 534 18.58 -26.55 -12.59
C GLY A 534 19.32 -27.42 -13.62
N LYS A 535 20.19 -26.81 -14.44
CA LYS A 535 21.04 -27.53 -15.39
C LYS A 535 22.07 -28.39 -14.66
N GLY A 536 22.24 -29.64 -15.12
CA GLY A 536 23.17 -30.61 -14.55
C GLY A 536 22.71 -31.19 -13.20
N MET A 537 21.43 -31.06 -12.83
CA MET A 537 20.89 -31.69 -11.62
C MET A 537 20.31 -33.08 -11.94
N ARG A 538 20.57 -34.08 -11.09
CA ARG A 538 20.00 -35.42 -11.18
C ARG A 538 19.56 -35.94 -9.82
N ILE A 539 18.31 -36.36 -9.73
CA ILE A 539 17.78 -37.05 -8.57
C ILE A 539 18.20 -38.51 -8.67
N VAL A 540 18.70 -39.06 -7.57
CA VAL A 540 19.04 -40.47 -7.45
C VAL A 540 18.21 -41.04 -6.32
N ASP A 541 17.25 -41.89 -6.66
CA ASP A 541 16.34 -42.48 -5.69
C ASP A 541 16.92 -43.73 -5.03
N LYS A 542 17.81 -44.45 -5.73
CA LYS A 542 18.39 -45.71 -5.25
C LYS A 542 19.89 -45.81 -5.57
N PRO A 543 20.68 -46.57 -4.80
CA PRO A 543 22.13 -46.69 -4.99
C PRO A 543 22.56 -47.24 -6.36
N GLU A 544 21.71 -48.04 -7.01
CA GLU A 544 22.01 -48.67 -8.31
C GLU A 544 22.03 -47.64 -9.45
N ASP A 545 21.27 -46.55 -9.32
CA ASP A 545 21.12 -45.51 -10.35
C ASP A 545 22.21 -44.42 -10.28
N PHE A 546 23.02 -44.42 -9.21
CA PHE A 546 23.93 -43.32 -8.87
C PHE A 546 24.96 -43.04 -9.98
N GLU A 547 25.63 -44.07 -10.48
CA GLU A 547 26.71 -43.93 -11.46
C GLU A 547 26.18 -43.40 -12.80
N ALA A 548 25.04 -43.93 -13.28
CA ALA A 548 24.41 -43.47 -14.51
C ALA A 548 23.95 -42.00 -14.41
N MET A 549 23.41 -41.60 -13.25
CA MET A 549 23.00 -40.21 -13.00
C MET A 549 24.18 -39.26 -12.84
N LEU A 550 25.27 -39.70 -12.20
CA LEU A 550 26.51 -38.92 -12.07
C LEU A 550 27.11 -38.59 -13.44
N GLU A 551 27.24 -39.59 -14.32
CA GLU A 551 27.77 -39.40 -15.67
C GLU A 551 26.84 -38.57 -16.56
N SER A 552 25.52 -38.65 -16.34
CA SER A 552 24.56 -37.76 -16.98
C SER A 552 24.73 -36.30 -16.53
N SER A 553 24.91 -36.06 -15.23
CA SER A 553 25.15 -34.74 -14.66
C SER A 553 26.47 -34.14 -15.17
N ARG A 554 27.56 -34.92 -15.16
CA ARG A 554 28.89 -34.50 -15.65
C ARG A 554 28.91 -34.10 -17.11
N ARG A 555 28.27 -34.89 -17.98
CA ARG A 555 28.18 -34.55 -19.41
C ARG A 555 27.44 -33.24 -19.64
N GLU A 556 26.37 -33.00 -18.90
CA GLU A 556 25.62 -31.75 -18.99
C GLU A 556 26.42 -30.57 -18.42
N ALA A 557 27.12 -30.77 -17.30
CA ALA A 557 27.97 -29.77 -16.67
C ALA A 557 29.15 -29.39 -17.58
N GLN A 558 29.83 -30.36 -18.17
CA GLN A 558 30.90 -30.13 -19.16
C GLN A 558 30.38 -29.34 -20.37
N LYS A 559 29.24 -29.74 -20.93
CA LYS A 559 28.64 -29.08 -22.10
C LYS A 559 28.22 -27.65 -21.78
N SER A 560 27.73 -27.39 -20.56
CA SER A 560 27.12 -26.10 -20.20
C SER A 560 28.11 -25.12 -19.59
N PHE A 561 29.11 -25.60 -18.85
CA PHE A 561 29.97 -24.78 -17.98
C PHE A 561 31.47 -25.11 -18.10
N GLY A 562 31.84 -26.14 -18.85
CA GLY A 562 33.24 -26.56 -19.00
C GLY A 562 33.87 -27.16 -17.74
N ASP A 563 33.06 -27.45 -16.72
CA ASP A 563 33.48 -28.03 -15.43
C ASP A 563 32.66 -29.30 -15.15
N THR A 564 33.33 -30.39 -14.78
CA THR A 564 32.72 -31.69 -14.45
C THR A 564 32.49 -31.90 -12.96
N LYS A 565 32.96 -31.00 -12.10
CA LYS A 565 32.82 -31.17 -10.65
C LYS A 565 31.35 -31.08 -10.24
N VAL A 566 30.97 -31.99 -9.34
CA VAL A 566 29.62 -32.07 -8.79
C VAL A 566 29.65 -32.04 -7.26
N LEU A 567 28.47 -31.77 -6.70
CA LEU A 567 28.16 -31.90 -5.29
C LEU A 567 26.99 -32.86 -5.11
N VAL A 568 26.97 -33.58 -3.99
CA VAL A 568 25.92 -34.57 -3.66
C VAL A 568 25.19 -34.08 -2.42
N GLU A 569 23.88 -33.86 -2.52
CA GLU A 569 23.06 -33.32 -1.44
C GLU A 569 21.90 -34.23 -1.10
N LYS A 570 21.37 -34.12 0.11
CA LYS A 570 20.09 -34.73 0.46
C LYS A 570 18.99 -34.15 -0.44
N TYR A 571 18.21 -35.03 -1.09
CA TYR A 571 17.02 -34.59 -1.82
C TYR A 571 15.84 -34.45 -0.84
N LEU A 572 15.20 -33.28 -0.86
CA LEU A 572 14.02 -32.99 -0.04
C LEU A 572 12.77 -33.37 -0.84
N VAL A 573 11.92 -34.21 -0.25
CA VAL A 573 10.79 -34.85 -0.95
C VAL A 573 9.62 -33.89 -1.17
N ARG A 574 9.31 -33.05 -0.17
CA ARG A 574 8.23 -32.06 -0.23
C ARG A 574 8.74 -30.66 0.18
N PRO A 575 9.57 -30.05 -0.68
CA PRO A 575 10.19 -28.77 -0.37
C PRO A 575 9.27 -27.59 -0.72
N ARG A 576 9.28 -26.58 0.15
CA ARG A 576 8.80 -25.23 -0.12
C ARG A 576 9.99 -24.31 -0.36
N HIS A 577 9.87 -23.44 -1.35
CA HIS A 577 10.85 -22.40 -1.61
C HIS A 577 10.43 -21.16 -0.81
N VAL A 578 11.09 -20.94 0.33
CA VAL A 578 10.82 -19.82 1.24
C VAL A 578 12.05 -18.92 1.26
N GLU A 579 11.86 -17.65 1.03
CA GLU A 579 12.96 -16.70 0.95
C GLU A 579 12.75 -15.52 1.88
N VAL A 580 13.84 -14.93 2.38
CA VAL A 580 13.78 -13.83 3.33
C VAL A 580 14.38 -12.58 2.70
N GLN A 581 13.61 -11.50 2.70
CA GLN A 581 14.12 -10.19 2.32
C GLN A 581 15.07 -9.69 3.41
N VAL A 582 16.31 -9.39 3.06
CA VAL A 582 17.26 -8.71 3.93
C VAL A 582 17.60 -7.33 3.41
N PHE A 583 17.93 -6.44 4.33
CA PHE A 583 18.42 -5.10 4.04
C PHE A 583 19.55 -4.76 4.99
N ALA A 584 20.66 -4.27 4.47
CA ALA A 584 21.81 -3.87 5.27
C ALA A 584 22.36 -2.51 4.85
N ASP A 585 22.89 -1.74 5.79
CA ASP A 585 23.51 -0.44 5.52
C ASP A 585 25.05 -0.51 5.59
N LYS A 586 25.70 0.59 5.18
CA LYS A 586 27.17 0.73 5.24
C LYS A 586 27.71 0.87 6.67
N LEU A 587 26.84 0.97 7.67
CA LEU A 587 27.19 1.13 9.09
C LEU A 587 27.17 -0.21 9.84
N GLY A 588 26.87 -1.32 9.14
CA GLY A 588 26.82 -2.66 9.70
C GLY A 588 25.46 -3.05 10.29
N ASN A 589 24.44 -2.20 10.18
CA ASN A 589 23.09 -2.59 10.54
C ASN A 589 22.51 -3.51 9.45
N ALA A 590 21.74 -4.50 9.88
CA ALA A 590 21.05 -5.40 8.99
C ALA A 590 19.73 -5.84 9.63
N VAL A 591 18.67 -5.86 8.83
CA VAL A 591 17.30 -6.25 9.20
C VAL A 591 16.73 -7.23 8.17
N TYR A 592 15.73 -8.00 8.57
CA TYR A 592 14.89 -8.78 7.65
C TYR A 592 13.48 -8.19 7.56
N LEU A 593 12.93 -8.16 6.34
CA LEU A 593 11.56 -7.70 6.04
C LEU A 593 10.65 -8.90 5.76
N PHE A 594 10.66 -9.84 6.71
CA PHE A 594 9.92 -11.10 6.68
C PHE A 594 10.22 -11.96 5.45
N GLU A 595 9.49 -13.06 5.34
CA GLU A 595 9.66 -14.08 4.33
C GLU A 595 8.58 -14.02 3.23
N ARG A 596 8.92 -14.59 2.08
CA ARG A 596 8.03 -14.85 0.95
C ARG A 596 8.03 -16.34 0.65
N ASP A 597 6.91 -16.87 0.20
CA ASP A 597 6.82 -18.20 -0.37
C ASP A 597 6.73 -18.10 -1.89
N CYS A 598 7.70 -18.72 -2.57
CA CYS A 598 7.81 -18.76 -4.02
C CYS A 598 7.74 -20.21 -4.55
N SER A 599 7.08 -21.11 -3.81
CA SER A 599 7.01 -22.53 -4.13
C SER A 599 6.28 -22.79 -5.44
N VAL A 600 5.31 -21.96 -5.81
CA VAL A 600 4.56 -22.12 -7.06
C VAL A 600 5.41 -21.65 -8.24
N GLN A 601 6.16 -22.60 -8.81
CA GLN A 601 7.10 -22.37 -9.90
C GLN A 601 6.98 -23.42 -11.00
N ARG A 602 7.30 -23.03 -12.24
CA ARG A 602 7.33 -23.89 -13.42
C ARG A 602 8.76 -23.98 -13.95
N ARG A 603 9.37 -25.18 -13.96
CA ARG A 603 10.76 -25.39 -14.43
C ARG A 603 11.75 -24.36 -13.84
N HIS A 604 11.63 -24.10 -12.53
CA HIS A 604 12.42 -23.10 -11.77
C HIS A 604 12.13 -21.62 -12.09
N GLN A 605 11.09 -21.31 -12.87
CA GLN A 605 10.56 -19.96 -13.06
C GLN A 605 9.45 -19.72 -12.04
N LYS A 606 9.61 -18.73 -11.16
CA LYS A 606 8.57 -18.32 -10.19
C LYS A 606 7.35 -17.76 -10.94
N ILE A 607 6.15 -18.19 -10.54
CA ILE A 607 4.89 -17.83 -11.22
C ILE A 607 3.98 -17.01 -10.30
N LEU A 608 3.84 -17.48 -9.06
CA LEU A 608 3.01 -16.86 -8.04
C LEU A 608 3.77 -16.86 -6.72
N GLU A 609 3.90 -15.68 -6.13
CA GLU A 609 4.61 -15.43 -4.89
C GLU A 609 3.66 -14.89 -3.83
N GLU A 610 3.89 -15.22 -2.58
CA GLU A 610 3.07 -14.72 -1.47
C GLU A 610 3.89 -14.30 -0.26
N ALA A 611 3.42 -13.29 0.46
CA ALA A 611 4.01 -12.81 1.71
C ALA A 611 2.91 -12.53 2.74
N PRO A 612 3.06 -12.94 4.01
CA PRO A 612 4.07 -13.89 4.53
C PRO A 612 3.93 -15.30 3.93
N ALA A 613 4.91 -16.18 4.20
CA ALA A 613 4.77 -17.59 3.83
C ALA A 613 3.67 -18.26 4.70
N PRO A 614 2.73 -19.01 4.10
CA PRO A 614 1.61 -19.56 4.85
C PRO A 614 2.04 -20.70 5.78
N GLY A 615 1.38 -20.81 6.93
CA GLY A 615 1.55 -21.93 7.87
C GLY A 615 2.85 -21.93 8.68
N LEU A 616 3.68 -20.88 8.62
CA LEU A 616 4.87 -20.76 9.48
C LEU A 616 4.50 -20.21 10.86
N THR A 617 5.00 -20.86 11.90
CA THR A 617 4.90 -20.36 13.28
C THR A 617 5.77 -19.12 13.46
N GLN A 618 5.42 -18.26 14.43
CA GLN A 618 6.19 -17.06 14.72
C GLN A 618 7.66 -17.36 15.07
N ALA A 619 7.90 -18.41 15.86
CA ALA A 619 9.25 -18.84 16.22
C ALA A 619 10.09 -19.26 15.00
N LEU A 620 9.50 -20.02 14.07
CA LEU A 620 10.18 -20.44 12.84
C LEU A 620 10.47 -19.26 11.92
N ARG A 621 9.54 -18.30 11.83
CA ARG A 621 9.72 -17.05 11.08
C ARG A 621 10.85 -16.21 11.64
N GLU A 622 10.91 -16.06 12.96
CA GLU A 622 11.99 -15.32 13.63
C GLU A 622 13.34 -16.02 13.44
N ASP A 623 13.40 -17.35 13.53
CA ASP A 623 14.63 -18.10 13.26
C ASP A 623 15.08 -17.93 11.81
N LEU A 624 14.19 -18.11 10.83
CA LEU A 624 14.46 -17.83 9.40
C LEU A 624 15.01 -16.41 9.19
N GLY A 625 14.34 -15.41 9.76
CA GLY A 625 14.76 -14.01 9.68
C GLY A 625 16.14 -13.76 10.28
N ASN A 626 16.39 -14.31 11.48
CA ASN A 626 17.67 -14.17 12.16
C ASN A 626 18.81 -14.87 11.40
N LYS A 627 18.56 -16.05 10.81
CA LYS A 627 19.53 -16.75 9.96
C LYS A 627 19.81 -15.98 8.67
N ALA A 628 18.81 -15.35 8.07
CA ALA A 628 19.00 -14.49 6.91
C ALA A 628 19.85 -13.25 7.23
N VAL A 629 19.61 -12.60 8.37
CA VAL A 629 20.46 -11.48 8.84
C VAL A 629 21.88 -11.94 9.16
N ALA A 630 22.05 -13.12 9.75
CA ALA A 630 23.37 -13.70 9.99
C ALA A 630 24.12 -13.95 8.66
N ALA A 631 23.45 -14.50 7.65
CA ALA A 631 23.99 -14.67 6.30
C ALA A 631 24.45 -13.34 5.70
N ALA A 632 23.61 -12.30 5.75
CA ALA A 632 23.94 -10.97 5.24
C ALA A 632 25.14 -10.35 5.97
N ARG A 633 25.21 -10.48 7.29
CA ARG A 633 26.35 -9.98 8.09
C ARG A 633 27.65 -10.72 7.78
N ALA A 634 27.59 -12.03 7.55
CA ALA A 634 28.77 -12.85 7.25
C ALA A 634 29.52 -12.38 6.00
N VAL A 635 28.80 -11.81 5.02
CA VAL A 635 29.37 -11.28 3.77
C VAL A 635 29.47 -9.76 3.75
N LYS A 636 29.23 -9.07 4.88
CA LYS A 636 29.20 -7.60 4.99
C LYS A 636 28.30 -6.96 3.92
N TYR A 637 27.12 -7.53 3.75
CA TYR A 637 26.17 -7.15 2.72
C TYR A 637 25.71 -5.69 2.86
N VAL A 638 25.32 -5.06 1.74
CA VAL A 638 24.77 -3.68 1.71
C VAL A 638 23.64 -3.62 0.69
N GLY A 639 22.60 -2.83 0.98
CA GLY A 639 21.42 -2.69 0.12
C GLY A 639 20.42 -3.83 0.31
N ALA A 640 19.56 -4.01 -0.68
CA ALA A 640 18.57 -5.08 -0.72
C ALA A 640 19.21 -6.41 -1.16
N GLY A 641 18.88 -7.50 -0.48
CA GLY A 641 19.26 -8.85 -0.88
C GLY A 641 18.20 -9.85 -0.44
N THR A 642 18.23 -11.04 -1.02
CA THR A 642 17.29 -12.10 -0.62
C THR A 642 18.06 -13.38 -0.34
N VAL A 643 17.83 -13.93 0.85
CA VAL A 643 18.38 -15.22 1.25
C VAL A 643 17.32 -16.28 0.96
N GLU A 644 17.59 -17.17 0.01
CA GLU A 644 16.67 -18.23 -0.38
C GLU A 644 16.91 -19.48 0.46
N PHE A 645 15.84 -19.98 1.07
CA PHE A 645 15.81 -21.21 1.82
C PHE A 645 14.91 -22.23 1.15
N ILE A 646 15.21 -23.50 1.42
CA ILE A 646 14.34 -24.60 1.10
C ILE A 646 13.84 -25.20 2.42
N LEU A 647 12.53 -25.18 2.61
CA LEU A 647 11.85 -25.65 3.81
C LEU A 647 11.26 -27.04 3.53
N ASP A 648 11.70 -28.06 4.26
CA ASP A 648 11.08 -29.38 4.21
C ASP A 648 9.83 -29.39 5.08
N THR A 649 8.67 -29.53 4.45
CA THR A 649 7.37 -29.56 5.13
C THR A 649 7.16 -30.81 5.98
N THR A 650 7.97 -31.86 5.79
CA THR A 650 7.89 -33.09 6.57
C THR A 650 8.54 -32.92 7.94
N THR A 651 9.68 -32.23 7.97
CA THR A 651 10.49 -32.05 9.19
C THR A 651 10.39 -30.64 9.78
N ASN A 652 9.79 -29.69 9.05
CA ASN A 652 9.80 -28.25 9.32
C ASN A 652 11.21 -27.66 9.51
N LYS A 653 12.22 -28.30 8.90
CA LYS A 653 13.59 -27.79 8.86
C LYS A 653 13.82 -27.03 7.56
N PHE A 654 14.52 -25.91 7.66
CA PHE A 654 14.93 -25.12 6.51
C PHE A 654 16.43 -25.19 6.31
N TYR A 655 16.84 -25.00 5.06
CA TYR A 655 18.22 -25.06 4.63
C TYR A 655 18.51 -23.96 3.62
N PHE A 656 19.65 -23.30 3.77
CA PHE A 656 20.14 -22.30 2.84
C PHE A 656 20.36 -22.92 1.46
N MET A 657 19.82 -22.25 0.45
CA MET A 657 20.00 -22.61 -0.96
C MET A 657 21.01 -21.68 -1.61
N GLU A 658 20.71 -20.38 -1.63
CA GLU A 658 21.57 -19.34 -2.17
C GLU A 658 21.18 -17.95 -1.64
N MET A 659 22.00 -16.94 -1.95
CA MET A 659 21.69 -15.55 -1.65
C MET A 659 21.75 -14.76 -2.96
N ASN A 660 20.62 -14.18 -3.37
CA ASN A 660 20.56 -13.32 -4.53
C ASN A 660 21.02 -11.92 -4.15
N THR A 661 22.06 -11.45 -4.83
CA THR A 661 22.80 -10.23 -4.47
C THR A 661 22.19 -8.97 -5.09
N ARG A 662 20.86 -8.88 -5.05
CA ARG A 662 20.06 -7.85 -5.75
C ARG A 662 18.67 -7.70 -5.14
N LEU A 663 17.94 -6.69 -5.60
CA LEU A 663 16.49 -6.61 -5.42
C LEU A 663 15.83 -7.81 -6.15
N GLN A 664 14.90 -8.49 -5.49
CA GLN A 664 14.13 -9.55 -6.15
C GLN A 664 12.96 -8.99 -6.97
N VAL A 665 12.50 -9.76 -7.96
CA VAL A 665 11.39 -9.35 -8.84
C VAL A 665 10.12 -9.15 -8.01
N GLU A 666 9.88 -10.10 -7.11
CA GLU A 666 8.78 -10.28 -6.17
C GLU A 666 8.91 -9.46 -4.87
N HIS A 667 9.80 -8.46 -4.84
CA HIS A 667 9.87 -7.52 -3.72
C HIS A 667 8.55 -6.76 -3.43
N PRO A 668 7.63 -6.51 -4.39
CA PRO A 668 6.37 -5.82 -4.11
C PRO A 668 5.49 -6.52 -3.07
N VAL A 669 5.46 -7.87 -2.98
CA VAL A 669 4.66 -8.52 -1.91
C VAL A 669 5.19 -8.18 -0.52
N THR A 670 6.52 -8.07 -0.37
CA THR A 670 7.16 -7.61 0.87
C THR A 670 6.80 -6.15 1.15
N GLU A 671 6.83 -5.28 0.15
CA GLU A 671 6.43 -3.87 0.30
C GLU A 671 4.96 -3.74 0.75
N MET A 672 4.05 -4.52 0.17
CA MET A 672 2.63 -4.48 0.49
C MET A 672 2.33 -4.90 1.94
N VAL A 673 3.02 -5.91 2.48
CA VAL A 673 2.81 -6.34 3.87
C VAL A 673 3.57 -5.51 4.91
N THR A 674 4.65 -4.83 4.52
CA THR A 674 5.46 -4.02 5.44
C THR A 674 5.16 -2.52 5.36
N GLY A 675 4.54 -2.04 4.29
CA GLY A 675 4.34 -0.62 4.02
C GLY A 675 5.65 0.13 3.68
N THR A 676 6.67 -0.58 3.23
CA THR A 676 7.99 -0.01 2.89
C THR A 676 8.16 0.22 1.39
N ASP A 677 9.13 1.05 1.01
CA ASP A 677 9.61 1.19 -0.37
C ASP A 677 11.09 0.77 -0.40
N LEU A 678 11.37 -0.42 -0.91
CA LEU A 678 12.69 -1.03 -0.88
C LEU A 678 13.67 -0.32 -1.82
N VAL A 679 13.18 0.22 -2.94
CA VAL A 679 14.01 1.05 -3.83
C VAL A 679 14.40 2.35 -3.12
N HIS A 680 13.49 2.96 -2.35
CA HIS A 680 13.82 4.16 -1.56
C HIS A 680 14.92 3.83 -0.54
N TRP A 681 14.79 2.71 0.17
CA TRP A 681 15.83 2.27 1.11
C TRP A 681 17.17 2.00 0.40
N GLN A 682 17.16 1.49 -0.83
CA GLN A 682 18.40 1.26 -1.60
C GLN A 682 19.11 2.58 -1.87
N LEU A 683 18.37 3.64 -2.20
CA LEU A 683 18.91 4.97 -2.43
C LEU A 683 19.47 5.60 -1.15
N GLU A 684 18.78 5.47 -0.01
CA GLU A 684 19.27 5.94 1.30
C GLU A 684 20.61 5.28 1.67
N VAL A 685 20.64 3.95 1.63
CA VAL A 685 21.82 3.17 2.00
C VAL A 685 22.98 3.43 1.03
N ALA A 686 22.69 3.53 -0.27
CA ALA A 686 23.71 3.85 -1.26
C ALA A 686 24.34 5.24 -1.01
N ALA A 687 23.53 6.24 -0.65
CA ALA A 687 24.00 7.57 -0.22
C ALA A 687 24.79 7.54 1.11
N GLY A 688 24.72 6.43 1.85
CA GLY A 688 25.44 6.20 3.10
C GLY A 688 24.64 6.60 4.34
N ASN A 689 23.32 6.67 4.24
CA ASN A 689 22.42 6.86 5.37
C ASN A 689 22.17 5.51 6.09
N PRO A 690 21.81 5.55 7.39
CA PRO A 690 21.39 4.36 8.12
C PRO A 690 20.07 3.79 7.57
N LEU A 691 19.78 2.54 7.93
CA LEU A 691 18.46 1.94 7.67
C LEU A 691 17.32 2.82 8.26
N PRO A 692 16.24 3.08 7.51
CA PRO A 692 15.13 3.92 7.99
C PRO A 692 14.39 3.34 9.21
N LEU A 693 14.36 2.02 9.35
CA LEU A 693 13.70 1.32 10.46
C LEU A 693 14.60 0.22 11.04
N LEU A 694 14.49 0.00 12.35
CA LEU A 694 15.10 -1.11 13.07
C LEU A 694 14.18 -2.34 13.05
N GLN A 695 14.75 -3.53 13.35
CA GLN A 695 14.01 -4.80 13.28
C GLN A 695 12.70 -4.80 14.09
N HIS A 696 12.67 -4.21 15.27
CA HIS A 696 11.48 -4.16 16.14
C HIS A 696 10.42 -3.15 15.68
N GLN A 697 10.75 -2.28 14.72
CA GLN A 697 9.82 -1.30 14.15
C GLN A 697 9.13 -1.83 12.89
N LEU A 698 9.64 -2.91 12.31
CA LEU A 698 9.05 -3.59 11.17
C LEU A 698 7.85 -4.43 11.65
N ALA A 699 6.70 -4.18 11.03
CA ALA A 699 5.46 -4.90 11.31
C ALA A 699 4.97 -5.60 10.04
N LEU A 700 4.33 -6.75 10.23
CA LEU A 700 3.68 -7.50 9.17
C LEU A 700 2.18 -7.17 9.22
N ASN A 701 1.65 -6.59 8.14
CA ASN A 701 0.26 -6.18 8.04
C ASN A 701 -0.43 -6.90 6.89
N GLY A 702 -1.32 -7.84 7.23
CA GLY A 702 -2.11 -8.58 6.27
C GLY A 702 -1.28 -9.57 5.42
N HIS A 703 -1.78 -9.86 4.22
CA HIS A 703 -1.20 -10.82 3.29
C HIS A 703 -1.19 -10.24 1.88
N ALA A 704 -0.18 -10.58 1.09
CA ALA A 704 -0.05 -10.15 -0.29
C ALA A 704 0.26 -11.33 -1.21
N PHE A 705 -0.25 -11.24 -2.44
CA PHE A 705 0.08 -12.14 -3.54
C PHE A 705 0.65 -11.34 -4.69
N GLU A 706 1.61 -11.90 -5.40
CA GLU A 706 2.05 -11.43 -6.70
C GLU A 706 1.86 -12.55 -7.74
N ALA A 707 1.36 -12.17 -8.91
CA ALA A 707 1.25 -13.02 -10.07
C ALA A 707 2.02 -12.39 -11.23
N ARG A 708 2.94 -13.16 -11.81
CA ARG A 708 3.70 -12.73 -13.00
C ARG A 708 2.90 -12.97 -14.26
N ILE A 709 2.51 -11.90 -14.93
CA ILE A 709 1.78 -11.94 -16.19
C ILE A 709 2.80 -12.05 -17.33
N TYR A 710 2.86 -13.21 -17.98
CA TYR A 710 3.78 -13.50 -19.06
C TYR A 710 3.05 -13.64 -20.40
N ALA A 711 3.71 -13.18 -21.47
CA ALA A 711 3.42 -13.56 -22.84
C ALA A 711 3.93 -14.98 -23.11
N GLU A 712 3.25 -15.97 -22.56
CA GLU A 712 3.54 -17.39 -22.74
C GLU A 712 2.23 -18.13 -23.05
N ASN A 713 2.32 -19.27 -23.74
CA ASN A 713 1.18 -20.13 -24.05
C ASN A 713 1.17 -21.39 -23.16
N PRO A 714 0.39 -21.42 -22.05
CA PRO A 714 0.36 -22.56 -21.14
C PRO A 714 -0.02 -23.89 -21.82
N ASN A 715 -0.96 -23.85 -22.76
CA ASN A 715 -1.44 -25.02 -23.51
C ASN A 715 -0.40 -25.59 -24.48
N ASN A 716 0.63 -24.81 -24.80
CA ASN A 716 1.74 -25.23 -25.65
C ASN A 716 3.06 -25.19 -24.86
N ASN A 717 3.08 -25.88 -23.72
CA ASN A 717 4.27 -26.03 -22.86
C ASN A 717 4.87 -24.71 -22.36
N PHE A 718 4.08 -23.64 -22.25
CA PHE A 718 4.51 -22.28 -21.89
C PHE A 718 5.66 -21.80 -22.79
N LEU A 719 5.49 -21.98 -24.09
CA LEU A 719 6.35 -21.34 -25.08
C LEU A 719 6.13 -19.82 -25.01
N PRO A 720 7.20 -19.01 -24.98
CA PRO A 720 7.09 -17.56 -25.08
C PRO A 720 6.42 -17.15 -26.39
N ASP A 721 5.54 -16.15 -26.30
CA ASP A 721 4.88 -15.53 -27.44
C ASP A 721 5.38 -14.08 -27.60
N THR A 722 5.38 -13.57 -28.83
CA THR A 722 5.97 -12.27 -29.18
C THR A 722 5.19 -11.58 -30.28
N GLY A 723 5.09 -10.26 -30.23
CA GLY A 723 4.24 -9.47 -31.12
C GLY A 723 3.56 -8.29 -30.42
N PRO A 724 2.62 -7.62 -31.10
CA PRO A 724 1.96 -6.43 -30.58
C PRO A 724 0.87 -6.76 -29.55
N LEU A 725 0.73 -5.88 -28.55
CA LEU A 725 -0.39 -5.86 -27.62
C LEU A 725 -1.53 -5.06 -28.26
N LEU A 726 -2.40 -5.75 -29.02
CA LEU A 726 -3.50 -5.12 -29.75
C LEU A 726 -4.57 -4.54 -28.83
N HIS A 727 -4.76 -5.17 -27.67
CA HIS A 727 -5.61 -4.67 -26.59
C HIS A 727 -4.93 -5.02 -25.27
N LEU A 728 -4.81 -4.04 -24.38
CA LEU A 728 -4.31 -4.25 -23.04
C LEU A 728 -5.12 -3.44 -22.05
N LYS A 729 -5.91 -4.14 -21.24
CA LYS A 729 -6.60 -3.57 -20.09
C LYS A 729 -6.15 -4.29 -18.84
N THR A 730 -5.66 -3.52 -17.88
CA THR A 730 -5.27 -4.01 -16.56
C THR A 730 -6.38 -3.70 -15.55
N PRO A 731 -6.47 -4.43 -14.41
CA PRO A 731 -7.34 -4.06 -13.30
C PRO A 731 -7.03 -2.65 -12.81
N VAL A 732 -8.04 -2.00 -12.24
CA VAL A 732 -7.90 -0.63 -11.73
C VAL A 732 -7.06 -0.63 -10.46
N ALA A 733 -5.99 0.14 -10.46
CA ALA A 733 -5.12 0.29 -9.29
C ALA A 733 -5.90 0.86 -8.09
N SER A 734 -5.66 0.29 -6.91
CA SER A 734 -6.28 0.67 -5.65
C SER A 734 -5.32 0.36 -4.50
N PRO A 735 -5.59 0.76 -3.24
CA PRO A 735 -4.73 0.38 -2.11
C PRO A 735 -4.50 -1.14 -1.99
N SER A 736 -5.44 -1.97 -2.47
CA SER A 736 -5.35 -3.43 -2.45
C SER A 736 -4.86 -4.05 -3.76
N ILE A 737 -4.72 -3.27 -4.85
CA ILE A 737 -4.31 -3.76 -6.17
C ILE A 737 -3.23 -2.82 -6.74
N ARG A 738 -2.04 -3.37 -6.95
CA ARG A 738 -0.87 -2.69 -7.48
C ARG A 738 -0.42 -3.39 -8.76
N ILE A 739 -0.21 -2.62 -9.82
CA ILE A 739 0.31 -3.12 -11.10
C ILE A 739 1.71 -2.56 -11.33
N GLU A 740 2.65 -3.45 -11.56
CA GLU A 740 4.01 -3.14 -12.01
C GLU A 740 4.12 -3.54 -13.49
N THR A 741 4.30 -2.58 -14.39
CA THR A 741 4.37 -2.87 -15.84
C THR A 741 5.39 -1.97 -16.52
N GLY A 742 5.90 -2.43 -17.66
CA GLY A 742 6.77 -1.67 -18.56
C GLY A 742 6.26 -1.65 -20.00
N VAL A 743 4.99 -2.01 -20.23
CA VAL A 743 4.34 -2.05 -21.55
C VAL A 743 2.96 -1.40 -21.48
N ARG A 744 2.48 -0.92 -22.62
CA ARG A 744 1.16 -0.30 -22.81
C ARG A 744 0.45 -0.93 -24.00
N GLU A 745 -0.84 -0.67 -24.12
CA GLU A 745 -1.56 -1.00 -25.36
C GLU A 745 -0.85 -0.40 -26.57
N GLY A 746 -0.67 -1.20 -27.62
CA GLY A 746 0.07 -0.85 -28.83
C GLY A 746 1.58 -1.11 -28.78
N ASP A 747 2.18 -1.33 -27.60
CA ASP A 747 3.57 -1.76 -27.49
C ASP A 747 3.73 -3.21 -28.00
N ALA A 748 4.97 -3.64 -28.26
CA ALA A 748 5.27 -5.00 -28.71
C ALA A 748 6.20 -5.73 -27.73
N VAL A 749 5.87 -6.99 -27.44
CA VAL A 749 6.76 -7.92 -26.73
C VAL A 749 7.75 -8.50 -27.73
N SER A 750 9.01 -8.10 -27.61
CA SER A 750 10.07 -8.51 -28.54
C SER A 750 10.64 -9.89 -28.21
N VAL A 751 11.26 -10.54 -29.20
CA VAL A 751 12.00 -11.81 -29.07
C VAL A 751 13.30 -11.70 -28.27
N TYR A 752 13.82 -10.50 -28.04
CA TYR A 752 15.17 -10.28 -27.47
C TYR A 752 15.19 -10.32 -25.95
N TYR A 753 14.05 -10.17 -25.30
CA TYR A 753 13.94 -9.92 -23.86
C TYR A 753 12.93 -10.84 -23.19
N ASP A 754 12.89 -10.72 -21.87
CA ASP A 754 11.94 -11.43 -21.02
C ASP A 754 10.47 -11.16 -21.46
N PRO A 755 9.62 -12.20 -21.58
CA PRO A 755 8.24 -12.06 -22.02
C PRO A 755 7.27 -11.55 -20.94
N MET A 756 7.76 -11.10 -19.78
CA MET A 756 6.92 -10.56 -18.70
C MET A 756 6.27 -9.23 -19.12
N ILE A 757 4.94 -9.20 -19.11
CA ILE A 757 4.10 -8.04 -19.42
C ILE A 757 3.95 -7.15 -18.18
N SER A 758 3.63 -7.77 -17.04
CA SER A 758 3.40 -7.06 -15.78
C SER A 758 3.46 -8.00 -14.58
N LYS A 759 3.56 -7.42 -13.38
CA LYS A 759 3.31 -8.09 -12.11
C LYS A 759 2.02 -7.53 -11.53
N LEU A 760 1.06 -8.43 -11.25
CA LEU A 760 -0.15 -8.11 -10.51
C LEU A 760 0.12 -8.40 -9.04
N VAL A 761 0.10 -7.36 -8.21
CA VAL A 761 0.32 -7.47 -6.77
C VAL A 761 -0.97 -7.09 -6.07
N VAL A 762 -1.44 -7.94 -5.16
CA VAL A 762 -2.65 -7.66 -4.38
C VAL A 762 -2.38 -7.79 -2.89
N HIS A 763 -3.20 -7.11 -2.08
CA HIS A 763 -3.12 -7.13 -0.63
C HIS A 763 -4.51 -7.30 0.00
N GLY A 764 -4.56 -7.96 1.14
CA GLY A 764 -5.76 -8.08 1.97
C GLY A 764 -5.41 -8.24 3.45
N GLU A 765 -6.41 -8.14 4.31
CA GLU A 765 -6.26 -8.26 5.78
C GLU A 765 -5.75 -9.65 6.20
N ASP A 766 -6.05 -10.67 5.39
CA ASP A 766 -5.55 -12.03 5.54
C ASP A 766 -5.36 -12.69 4.16
N ARG A 767 -4.81 -13.90 4.15
CA ARG A 767 -4.57 -14.68 2.93
C ARG A 767 -5.84 -14.93 2.12
N THR A 768 -6.97 -15.19 2.76
CA THR A 768 -8.25 -15.48 2.08
C THR A 768 -8.80 -14.23 1.40
N ALA A 769 -8.73 -13.08 2.08
CA ALA A 769 -9.10 -11.79 1.54
C ALA A 769 -8.21 -11.41 0.36
N ALA A 770 -6.89 -11.53 0.50
CA ALA A 770 -5.94 -11.26 -0.57
C ALA A 770 -6.17 -12.18 -1.79
N LEU A 771 -6.49 -13.46 -1.57
CA LEU A 771 -6.78 -14.41 -2.66
C LEU A 771 -8.08 -14.06 -3.39
N ARG A 772 -9.10 -13.58 -2.68
CA ARG A 772 -10.34 -13.08 -3.29
C ARG A 772 -10.06 -11.88 -4.18
N VAL A 773 -9.22 -10.95 -3.73
CA VAL A 773 -8.78 -9.79 -4.52
C VAL A 773 -7.97 -10.25 -5.73
N LEU A 774 -7.04 -11.19 -5.58
CA LEU A 774 -6.24 -11.76 -6.67
C LEU A 774 -7.14 -12.31 -7.78
N ARG A 775 -8.10 -13.17 -7.42
CA ARG A 775 -9.03 -13.81 -8.37
C ARG A 775 -9.87 -12.77 -9.12
N LYS A 776 -10.37 -11.76 -8.42
CA LYS A 776 -11.12 -10.66 -9.03
C LYS A 776 -10.23 -9.87 -10.00
N ALA A 777 -9.03 -9.47 -9.56
CA ALA A 777 -8.11 -8.66 -10.35
C ALA A 777 -7.60 -9.40 -11.60
N LEU A 778 -7.34 -10.71 -11.51
CA LEU A 778 -7.03 -11.55 -12.68
C LEU A 778 -8.20 -11.58 -13.67
N GLY A 779 -9.45 -11.58 -13.19
CA GLY A 779 -10.65 -11.52 -14.04
C GLY A 779 -10.82 -10.20 -14.79
N GLU A 780 -10.25 -9.11 -14.29
CA GLU A 780 -10.32 -7.78 -14.92
C GLU A 780 -9.23 -7.56 -16.00
N PHE A 781 -8.22 -8.44 -16.08
CA PHE A 781 -7.21 -8.39 -17.14
C PHE A 781 -7.78 -8.80 -18.49
N GLU A 782 -7.56 -7.98 -19.51
CA GLU A 782 -7.90 -8.26 -20.90
C GLU A 782 -6.65 -8.04 -21.76
N VAL A 783 -6.19 -9.08 -22.46
CA VAL A 783 -5.01 -9.01 -23.34
C VAL A 783 -5.34 -9.69 -24.68
N VAL A 784 -5.09 -9.00 -25.79
CA VAL A 784 -5.23 -9.53 -27.16
C VAL A 784 -3.99 -9.19 -27.98
N GLY A 785 -3.63 -10.07 -28.92
CA GLY A 785 -2.45 -9.98 -29.79
C GLY A 785 -1.37 -11.00 -29.44
N LEU A 786 -1.35 -11.48 -28.19
CA LEU A 786 -0.43 -12.50 -27.69
C LEU A 786 -1.16 -13.51 -26.81
N LYS A 787 -0.65 -14.74 -26.77
CA LYS A 787 -1.02 -15.72 -25.75
C LYS A 787 -0.38 -15.34 -24.42
N THR A 788 -1.16 -15.51 -23.34
CA THR A 788 -0.73 -15.18 -21.99
C THR A 788 -1.02 -16.31 -21.01
N ASN A 789 -0.36 -16.28 -19.86
CA ASN A 789 -0.58 -17.22 -18.76
C ASN A 789 -1.75 -16.84 -17.83
N ILE A 790 -2.56 -15.82 -18.16
CA ILE A 790 -3.61 -15.27 -17.27
C ILE A 790 -4.68 -16.32 -16.93
N GLU A 791 -5.19 -17.07 -17.91
CA GLU A 791 -6.19 -18.12 -17.65
C GLU A 791 -5.62 -19.26 -16.80
N PHE A 792 -4.34 -19.59 -16.99
CA PHE A 792 -3.64 -20.54 -16.13
C PHE A 792 -3.52 -20.01 -14.68
N LEU A 793 -3.19 -18.73 -14.49
CA LEU A 793 -3.15 -18.10 -13.17
C LEU A 793 -4.51 -18.08 -12.48
N LYS A 794 -5.61 -17.89 -13.23
CA LYS A 794 -6.99 -17.98 -12.70
C LYS A 794 -7.30 -19.39 -12.20
N ALA A 795 -6.98 -20.41 -13.00
CA ALA A 795 -7.13 -21.82 -12.62
C ALA A 795 -6.30 -22.15 -11.37
N LEU A 796 -5.05 -21.65 -11.32
CA LEU A 796 -4.16 -21.85 -10.18
C LEU A 796 -4.68 -21.19 -8.90
N ALA A 797 -5.06 -19.92 -8.96
CA ALA A 797 -5.61 -19.18 -7.81
C ALA A 797 -6.96 -19.77 -7.32
N GLY A 798 -7.66 -20.51 -8.17
CA GLY A 798 -8.89 -21.24 -7.83
C GLY A 798 -8.67 -22.70 -7.39
N ASN A 799 -7.46 -23.25 -7.54
CA ASN A 799 -7.20 -24.65 -7.19
C ASN A 799 -7.27 -24.88 -5.68
N GLN A 800 -7.97 -25.94 -5.27
CA GLN A 800 -8.21 -26.22 -3.85
C GLN A 800 -6.91 -26.37 -3.04
N GLY A 801 -5.88 -27.01 -3.60
CA GLY A 801 -4.58 -27.14 -2.92
C GLY A 801 -3.90 -25.79 -2.67
N PHE A 802 -4.06 -24.82 -3.58
CA PHE A 802 -3.53 -23.47 -3.39
C PHE A 802 -4.35 -22.68 -2.36
N VAL A 803 -5.67 -22.82 -2.38
CA VAL A 803 -6.59 -22.22 -1.39
C VAL A 803 -6.24 -22.69 0.02
N ASP A 804 -5.97 -23.98 0.19
CA ASP A 804 -5.65 -24.62 1.47
C ASP A 804 -4.21 -24.38 1.93
N ALA A 805 -3.41 -23.63 1.16
CA ALA A 805 -1.98 -23.39 1.39
C ALA A 805 -1.12 -24.68 1.38
N ASP A 806 -1.59 -25.72 0.69
CA ASP A 806 -0.83 -26.93 0.40
C ASP A 806 0.07 -26.70 -0.83
N VAL A 807 1.16 -25.96 -0.62
CA VAL A 807 2.11 -25.56 -1.68
C VAL A 807 3.47 -26.24 -1.52
N GLU A 808 4.09 -26.57 -2.65
CA GLU A 808 5.44 -27.14 -2.77
C GLU A 808 6.01 -26.84 -4.16
N THR A 809 7.32 -26.99 -4.37
CA THR A 809 7.96 -26.68 -5.67
C THR A 809 7.48 -27.54 -6.84
N GLY A 810 6.83 -28.68 -6.56
CA GLY A 810 6.21 -29.57 -7.53
C GLY A 810 4.72 -29.33 -7.79
N PHE A 811 4.12 -28.28 -7.20
CA PHE A 811 2.66 -28.04 -7.20
C PHE A 811 2.04 -28.13 -8.60
N ILE A 812 2.56 -27.38 -9.57
CA ILE A 812 2.01 -27.31 -10.94
C ILE A 812 2.02 -28.69 -11.61
N LYS A 813 3.10 -29.47 -11.43
CA LYS A 813 3.21 -30.82 -12.01
C LYS A 813 2.25 -31.81 -11.35
N LYS A 814 2.03 -31.72 -10.04
CA LYS A 814 1.10 -32.61 -9.32
C LYS A 814 -0.37 -32.29 -9.62
N ARG A 815 -0.69 -31.02 -9.89
CA ARG A 815 -2.04 -30.52 -10.17
C ARG A 815 -2.30 -30.28 -11.66
N GLU A 816 -1.50 -30.86 -12.55
CA GLU A 816 -1.56 -30.62 -13.99
C GLU A 816 -2.96 -30.85 -14.56
N ALA A 817 -3.63 -31.94 -14.18
CA ALA A 817 -4.99 -32.23 -14.63
C ALA A 817 -6.02 -31.16 -14.22
N ASP A 818 -5.86 -30.54 -13.05
CA ASP A 818 -6.76 -29.50 -12.55
C ASP A 818 -6.46 -28.13 -13.17
N LEU A 819 -5.19 -27.87 -13.51
CA LEU A 819 -4.72 -26.59 -14.03
C LEU A 819 -4.86 -26.45 -15.55
N PHE A 820 -4.97 -27.58 -16.27
CA PHE A 820 -5.17 -27.64 -17.72
C PHE A 820 -6.46 -28.40 -18.04
N PRO A 821 -7.64 -27.85 -17.69
CA PRO A 821 -8.90 -28.51 -18.00
C PRO A 821 -9.09 -28.64 -19.52
N PRO A 822 -9.76 -29.71 -19.99
CA PRO A 822 -10.03 -29.88 -21.40
C PRO A 822 -10.91 -28.73 -21.93
N PRO A 823 -10.77 -28.35 -23.22
CA PRO A 823 -11.61 -27.33 -23.82
C PRO A 823 -13.09 -27.71 -23.69
N SER A 824 -13.91 -26.78 -23.18
CA SER A 824 -15.37 -26.92 -23.14
C SER A 824 -16.01 -26.15 -24.31
N PRO A 825 -17.19 -26.59 -24.80
CA PRO A 825 -17.92 -25.83 -25.80
C PRO A 825 -18.23 -24.41 -25.33
N LEU A 826 -18.19 -23.44 -26.26
CA LEU A 826 -18.52 -22.06 -25.94
C LEU A 826 -19.97 -21.93 -25.44
N PRO A 827 -20.23 -21.19 -24.34
CA PRO A 827 -21.59 -20.92 -23.89
C PRO A 827 -22.41 -20.18 -24.97
N PRO A 828 -23.69 -20.53 -25.21
CA PRO A 828 -24.52 -19.87 -26.22
C PRO A 828 -24.61 -18.34 -26.04
N LEU A 829 -24.56 -17.86 -24.80
CA LEU A 829 -24.55 -16.44 -24.46
C LEU A 829 -23.30 -15.72 -25.00
N VAL A 830 -22.12 -16.36 -24.93
CA VAL A 830 -20.86 -15.81 -25.45
C VAL A 830 -20.90 -15.71 -26.97
N ILE A 831 -21.44 -16.74 -27.64
CA ILE A 831 -21.63 -16.74 -29.10
C ILE A 831 -22.63 -15.63 -29.50
N ALA A 832 -23.69 -15.44 -28.72
CA ALA A 832 -24.62 -14.32 -28.92
C ALA A 832 -23.92 -12.95 -28.76
N GLN A 833 -23.07 -12.76 -27.74
CA GLN A 833 -22.31 -11.51 -27.57
C GLN A 833 -21.34 -11.25 -28.73
N ALA A 834 -20.67 -12.28 -29.24
CA ALA A 834 -19.83 -12.17 -30.43
C ALA A 834 -20.66 -11.68 -31.64
N ALA A 835 -21.85 -12.25 -31.86
CA ALA A 835 -22.78 -11.80 -32.90
C ALA A 835 -23.26 -10.36 -32.68
N LEU A 836 -23.65 -9.98 -31.45
CA LEU A 836 -24.06 -8.62 -31.11
C LEU A 836 -22.96 -7.60 -31.41
N SER A 837 -21.68 -7.94 -31.18
CA SER A 837 -20.56 -7.07 -31.51
C SER A 837 -20.46 -6.77 -33.02
N ILE A 838 -20.78 -7.75 -33.89
CA ILE A 838 -20.84 -7.55 -35.35
C ILE A 838 -22.00 -6.63 -35.69
N LEU A 839 -23.17 -6.84 -35.08
CA LEU A 839 -24.34 -5.98 -35.31
C LEU A 839 -24.04 -4.53 -34.90
N ILE A 840 -23.37 -4.33 -33.77
CA ILE A 840 -22.95 -3.00 -33.32
C ILE A 840 -21.97 -2.36 -34.32
N LYS A 841 -20.99 -3.11 -34.85
CA LYS A 841 -20.11 -2.62 -35.93
C LYS A 841 -20.90 -2.19 -37.17
N GLN A 842 -21.86 -3.01 -37.59
CA GLN A 842 -22.69 -2.75 -38.76
C GLN A 842 -23.58 -1.52 -38.54
N LEU A 843 -24.22 -1.40 -37.38
CA LEU A 843 -25.03 -0.24 -37.00
C LEU A 843 -24.22 1.05 -37.00
N ARG A 844 -23.01 1.04 -36.42
CA ARG A 844 -22.10 2.20 -36.42
C ARG A 844 -21.70 2.61 -37.83
N ALA A 845 -21.37 1.65 -38.69
CA ALA A 845 -21.03 1.91 -40.09
C ALA A 845 -22.21 2.52 -40.85
N SER A 846 -23.40 1.92 -40.69
CA SER A 846 -24.65 2.39 -41.31
C SER A 846 -25.04 3.80 -40.83
N GLN A 847 -24.91 4.12 -39.54
CA GLN A 847 -25.14 5.47 -39.02
C GLN A 847 -24.13 6.49 -39.57
N LYS A 848 -22.85 6.09 -39.73
CA LYS A 848 -21.84 6.94 -40.34
C LYS A 848 -22.18 7.24 -41.80
N GLU A 849 -22.59 6.23 -42.58
CA GLU A 849 -23.03 6.39 -43.96
C GLU A 849 -24.29 7.26 -44.05
N ALA A 850 -25.27 7.07 -43.15
CA ALA A 850 -26.46 7.91 -43.06
C ALA A 850 -26.12 9.39 -42.79
N ARG A 851 -25.15 9.67 -41.92
CA ARG A 851 -24.66 11.03 -41.64
C ARG A 851 -23.94 11.66 -42.84
N LEU A 852 -23.29 10.86 -43.68
CA LEU A 852 -22.58 11.32 -44.89
C LEU A 852 -23.50 11.41 -46.12
N SER A 853 -24.66 10.76 -46.08
CA SER A 853 -25.69 10.76 -47.10
C SER A 853 -26.44 12.10 -47.14
N GLN A 854 -26.92 12.50 -48.32
CA GLN A 854 -27.88 13.62 -48.46
C GLN A 854 -29.27 13.27 -47.93
N ASP A 855 -29.58 11.98 -47.80
CA ASP A 855 -30.79 11.47 -47.17
C ASP A 855 -30.41 10.61 -45.96
N TYR A 856 -30.52 11.21 -44.78
CA TYR A 856 -30.22 10.56 -43.50
C TYR A 856 -31.18 9.38 -43.21
N TYR A 857 -32.42 9.46 -43.70
CA TYR A 857 -33.47 8.46 -43.42
C TYR A 857 -33.61 7.42 -44.52
N SER A 858 -32.71 7.41 -45.51
CA SER A 858 -32.72 6.45 -46.60
C SER A 858 -32.76 5.00 -46.05
N PRO A 859 -33.68 4.15 -46.53
CA PRO A 859 -33.78 2.75 -46.10
C PRO A 859 -32.53 1.94 -46.49
N TRP A 860 -31.75 2.42 -47.47
CA TRP A 860 -30.49 1.81 -47.88
C TRP A 860 -29.37 1.96 -46.84
N ASN A 861 -29.54 2.90 -45.90
CA ASN A 861 -28.64 3.07 -44.77
C ASN A 861 -29.07 2.22 -43.57
N GLN A 862 -30.10 1.37 -43.65
CA GLN A 862 -30.53 0.49 -42.55
C GLN A 862 -29.88 -0.90 -42.68
N ILE A 863 -29.49 -1.48 -41.54
CA ILE A 863 -28.97 -2.85 -41.51
C ILE A 863 -30.07 -3.87 -41.83
N ALA A 864 -29.72 -4.94 -42.54
CA ALA A 864 -30.60 -6.07 -42.85
C ALA A 864 -31.94 -5.72 -43.56
N PHE A 865 -32.08 -4.53 -44.16
CA PHE A 865 -33.29 -4.15 -44.89
C PHE A 865 -33.56 -5.09 -46.07
N ARG A 866 -34.77 -5.63 -46.15
CA ARG A 866 -35.26 -6.46 -47.26
C ARG A 866 -36.70 -6.07 -47.56
N LEU A 867 -37.00 -5.78 -48.83
CA LEU A 867 -38.37 -5.51 -49.26
C LEU A 867 -39.18 -6.82 -49.21
N ASN A 868 -40.35 -6.79 -48.57
CA ASN A 868 -41.31 -7.90 -48.46
C ASN A 868 -40.83 -9.17 -47.71
N HIS A 869 -39.76 -9.09 -46.92
CA HIS A 869 -39.27 -10.21 -46.10
C HIS A 869 -39.02 -9.77 -44.66
N ALA A 870 -39.09 -10.74 -43.73
CA ALA A 870 -38.62 -10.53 -42.36
C ALA A 870 -37.14 -10.15 -42.38
N MET A 871 -36.78 -9.15 -41.59
CA MET A 871 -35.39 -8.75 -41.42
C MET A 871 -34.70 -9.84 -40.59
N SER A 872 -33.90 -10.67 -41.26
CA SER A 872 -33.08 -11.68 -40.59
C SER A 872 -31.68 -11.76 -41.19
N THR A 873 -30.71 -12.12 -40.35
CA THR A 873 -29.33 -12.37 -40.78
C THR A 873 -28.76 -13.58 -40.06
N THR A 874 -27.94 -14.35 -40.78
CA THR A 874 -27.19 -15.48 -40.20
C THR A 874 -25.74 -15.10 -40.08
N ILE A 875 -25.17 -15.25 -38.90
CA ILE A 875 -23.76 -15.05 -38.61
C ILE A 875 -23.15 -16.41 -38.31
N THR A 876 -22.12 -16.78 -39.09
CA THR A 876 -21.41 -18.05 -38.94
C THR A 876 -20.08 -17.82 -38.26
N PHE A 877 -19.76 -18.71 -37.34
CA PHE A 877 -18.53 -18.77 -36.58
C PHE A 877 -17.94 -20.17 -36.59
N ILE A 878 -16.67 -20.28 -36.20
CA ILE A 878 -15.93 -21.52 -36.02
C ILE A 878 -15.37 -21.56 -34.59
N ASP A 879 -15.74 -22.59 -33.84
CA ASP A 879 -15.19 -22.96 -32.53
C ASP A 879 -14.51 -24.32 -32.66
N ASN A 880 -13.17 -24.37 -32.50
CA ASN A 880 -12.38 -25.61 -32.58
C ASN A 880 -12.73 -26.49 -33.80
N SER A 881 -12.76 -25.89 -34.99
CA SER A 881 -13.14 -26.53 -36.27
C SER A 881 -14.61 -26.94 -36.41
N LYS A 882 -15.46 -26.65 -35.42
CA LYS A 882 -16.91 -26.87 -35.49
C LYS A 882 -17.63 -25.57 -35.84
N THR A 883 -18.66 -25.67 -36.66
CA THR A 883 -19.43 -24.50 -37.10
C THR A 883 -20.47 -24.13 -36.04
N CYS A 884 -20.51 -22.86 -35.68
CA CYS A 884 -21.57 -22.28 -34.85
C CYS A 884 -22.35 -21.26 -35.68
N ASN A 885 -23.66 -21.23 -35.56
CA ASN A 885 -24.52 -20.30 -36.30
C ASN A 885 -25.37 -19.48 -35.35
N VAL A 886 -25.55 -18.20 -35.67
CA VAL A 886 -26.46 -17.31 -34.97
C VAL A 886 -27.42 -16.72 -35.99
N VAL A 887 -28.69 -17.09 -35.89
CA VAL A 887 -29.78 -16.47 -36.65
C VAL A 887 -30.34 -15.34 -35.82
N VAL A 888 -30.29 -14.12 -36.36
CA VAL A 888 -30.81 -12.91 -35.73
C VAL A 888 -32.05 -12.47 -36.50
N GLU A 889 -33.18 -12.30 -35.82
CA GLU A 889 -34.40 -11.72 -36.40
C GLU A 889 -34.69 -10.38 -35.73
N TYR A 890 -34.90 -9.32 -36.52
CA TYR A 890 -35.14 -7.98 -36.00
C TYR A 890 -36.65 -7.80 -35.76
N ILE A 891 -37.03 -7.60 -34.50
CA ILE A 891 -38.43 -7.40 -34.08
C ILE A 891 -38.76 -5.90 -34.12
N SER A 892 -37.87 -5.08 -33.58
CA SER A 892 -37.95 -3.62 -33.54
C SER A 892 -36.53 -3.03 -33.66
N PRO A 893 -36.36 -1.70 -33.82
CA PRO A 893 -35.04 -1.08 -33.88
C PRO A 893 -34.11 -1.41 -32.69
N ASP A 894 -34.67 -1.59 -31.49
CA ASP A 894 -33.91 -1.85 -30.27
C ASP A 894 -34.07 -3.30 -29.74
N THR A 895 -34.93 -4.11 -30.36
CA THR A 895 -35.26 -5.48 -29.91
C THR A 895 -35.11 -6.49 -31.03
N LEU A 896 -34.38 -7.56 -30.74
CA LEU A 896 -34.09 -8.66 -31.68
C LEU A 896 -34.30 -10.01 -30.99
N SER A 897 -34.58 -11.06 -31.77
CA SER A 897 -34.50 -12.45 -31.31
C SER A 897 -33.22 -13.09 -31.85
N MET A 898 -32.65 -14.04 -31.11
CA MET A 898 -31.45 -14.76 -31.52
C MET A 898 -31.64 -16.26 -31.33
N THR A 899 -31.35 -17.04 -32.36
CA THR A 899 -31.24 -18.50 -32.27
C THR A 899 -29.77 -18.89 -32.48
N VAL A 900 -29.14 -19.40 -31.42
CA VAL A 900 -27.73 -19.82 -31.40
C VAL A 900 -27.67 -21.34 -31.53
N THR A 901 -26.94 -21.82 -32.54
CA THR A 901 -26.51 -23.22 -32.67
C THR A 901 -25.04 -23.30 -32.32
N ASP A 902 -24.71 -23.99 -31.23
CA ASP A 902 -23.32 -24.13 -30.76
C ASP A 902 -22.54 -25.20 -31.54
N GLY A 903 -21.25 -25.37 -31.21
CA GLY A 903 -20.37 -26.34 -31.86
C GLY A 903 -20.75 -27.81 -31.60
N THR A 904 -21.65 -28.09 -30.65
CA THR A 904 -22.21 -29.44 -30.42
C THR A 904 -23.47 -29.70 -31.24
N GLY A 905 -24.03 -28.66 -31.86
CA GLY A 905 -25.32 -28.69 -32.55
C GLY A 905 -26.51 -28.38 -31.64
N ALA A 906 -26.28 -28.06 -30.36
CA ALA A 906 -27.36 -27.68 -29.46
C ALA A 906 -27.89 -26.28 -29.83
N VAL A 907 -29.21 -26.13 -29.79
CA VAL A 907 -29.91 -24.89 -30.20
C VAL A 907 -30.47 -24.20 -28.98
N THR A 908 -30.11 -22.93 -28.79
CA THR A 908 -30.62 -22.04 -27.74
C THR A 908 -31.30 -20.83 -28.37
N ARG A 909 -32.54 -20.55 -27.99
CA ARG A 909 -33.32 -19.41 -28.49
C ARG A 909 -33.48 -18.35 -27.41
N TYR A 910 -33.23 -17.11 -27.79
CA TYR A 910 -33.46 -15.91 -26.99
C TYR A 910 -34.55 -15.08 -27.68
N ASP A 911 -35.76 -15.08 -27.13
CA ASP A 911 -36.93 -14.42 -27.75
C ASP A 911 -36.89 -12.89 -27.67
N SER A 912 -36.20 -12.35 -26.67
CA SER A 912 -36.02 -10.91 -26.48
C SER A 912 -34.57 -10.61 -26.13
N VAL A 913 -33.89 -9.93 -27.04
CA VAL A 913 -32.58 -9.36 -26.85
C VAL A 913 -32.68 -7.86 -27.08
N THR A 914 -32.33 -7.06 -26.09
CA THR A 914 -32.39 -5.59 -26.18
C THR A 914 -31.00 -5.00 -26.10
N LEU A 915 -30.63 -4.20 -27.09
CA LEU A 915 -29.34 -3.51 -27.14
C LEU A 915 -29.43 -2.15 -26.45
N ASN A 916 -28.57 -1.89 -25.46
CA ASN A 916 -28.46 -0.55 -24.90
C ASN A 916 -27.29 0.20 -25.54
N TRP A 917 -27.58 0.96 -26.59
CA TRP A 917 -26.58 1.68 -27.39
C TRP A 917 -26.39 3.15 -26.95
N LYS A 918 -27.19 3.65 -26.00
CA LYS A 918 -27.13 5.04 -25.52
C LYS A 918 -25.87 5.25 -24.65
N GLY A 919 -24.82 5.82 -25.24
CA GLY A 919 -23.62 6.28 -24.51
C GLY A 919 -22.27 5.93 -25.11
N MET A 920 -22.22 5.23 -26.25
CA MET A 920 -20.98 4.78 -26.91
C MET A 920 -20.28 5.82 -27.82
N ASP A 921 -20.71 7.09 -27.74
CA ASP A 921 -20.21 8.22 -28.55
C ASP A 921 -19.14 9.05 -27.79
N VAL A 922 -18.19 8.43 -27.08
CA VAL A 922 -17.11 9.18 -26.41
C VAL A 922 -15.82 8.35 -26.36
N PHE A 923 -14.85 8.70 -27.21
CA PHE A 923 -13.41 8.40 -27.11
C PHE A 923 -12.98 7.02 -26.58
N SER A 924 -12.65 6.09 -27.48
CA SER A 924 -11.54 5.16 -27.19
C SER A 924 -10.68 4.99 -28.44
N SER A 925 -9.37 5.06 -28.24
CA SER A 925 -8.35 4.70 -29.21
C SER A 925 -8.23 3.19 -29.42
N SER A 926 -9.03 2.39 -28.71
CA SER A 926 -9.00 0.92 -28.72
C SER A 926 -10.10 0.33 -29.60
N ASP A 927 -9.76 -0.69 -30.39
CA ASP A 927 -10.68 -1.45 -31.26
C ASP A 927 -11.68 -2.34 -30.48
N ALA A 928 -11.78 -2.16 -29.15
CA ALA A 928 -12.67 -2.91 -28.27
C ALA A 928 -14.12 -2.41 -28.35
N ILE A 929 -15.07 -3.34 -28.37
CA ILE A 929 -16.50 -3.08 -28.38
C ILE A 929 -17.10 -3.54 -27.06
N GLU A 930 -17.54 -2.59 -26.25
CA GLU A 930 -18.34 -2.90 -25.08
C GLU A 930 -19.75 -3.32 -25.52
N VAL A 931 -20.14 -4.55 -25.19
CA VAL A 931 -21.47 -5.10 -25.45
C VAL A 931 -22.29 -5.02 -24.16
N VAL A 932 -23.28 -4.13 -24.14
CA VAL A 932 -24.27 -4.01 -23.06
C VAL A 932 -25.64 -4.38 -23.61
N ALA A 933 -26.17 -5.53 -23.17
CA ALA A 933 -27.44 -6.04 -23.67
C ALA A 933 -28.25 -6.73 -22.57
N ASP A 934 -29.55 -6.80 -22.75
CA ASP A 934 -30.41 -7.76 -22.05
C ASP A 934 -30.63 -8.94 -22.98
N VAL A 935 -30.18 -10.15 -22.61
CA VAL A 935 -30.30 -11.38 -23.41
C VAL A 935 -31.19 -12.35 -22.64
N GLY A 936 -32.46 -12.45 -23.01
CA GLY A 936 -33.42 -13.36 -22.36
C GLY A 936 -33.67 -13.05 -20.88
N GLY A 937 -33.67 -11.78 -20.49
CA GLY A 937 -33.85 -11.32 -19.09
C GLY A 937 -32.56 -11.24 -18.28
N ARG A 938 -31.42 -11.68 -18.84
CA ARG A 938 -30.09 -11.54 -18.21
C ARG A 938 -29.38 -10.34 -18.81
N LYS A 939 -29.13 -9.33 -17.98
CA LYS A 939 -28.23 -8.22 -18.34
C LYS A 939 -26.80 -8.73 -18.44
N VAL A 940 -26.19 -8.52 -19.61
CA VAL A 940 -24.80 -8.85 -19.90
C VAL A 940 -24.02 -7.58 -20.20
N ARG A 941 -22.77 -7.59 -19.73
CA ARG A 941 -21.76 -6.58 -20.01
C ARG A 941 -20.43 -7.29 -20.22
N GLY A 942 -19.82 -7.09 -21.37
CA GLY A 942 -18.54 -7.68 -21.71
C GLY A 942 -17.86 -6.92 -22.84
N ASN A 943 -16.53 -7.00 -22.90
CA ASN A 943 -15.75 -6.39 -23.96
C ASN A 943 -15.48 -7.41 -25.06
N VAL A 944 -15.62 -6.98 -26.32
CA VAL A 944 -15.35 -7.81 -27.48
C VAL A 944 -14.28 -7.16 -28.33
N VAL A 945 -13.17 -7.86 -28.55
CA VAL A 945 -12.02 -7.38 -29.32
C VAL A 945 -11.84 -8.29 -30.53
N TRP A 946 -11.59 -7.69 -31.70
CA TRP A 946 -11.43 -8.41 -32.96
C TRP A 946 -10.00 -8.33 -33.46
N GLU A 947 -9.38 -9.50 -33.61
CA GLU A 947 -8.03 -9.68 -34.12
C GLU A 947 -8.09 -10.22 -35.55
N ARG A 948 -7.43 -9.54 -36.49
CA ARG A 948 -7.35 -9.99 -37.89
C ARG A 948 -6.24 -11.02 -38.05
N ASN A 949 -6.60 -12.19 -38.53
CA ASN A 949 -5.71 -13.30 -38.82
C ASN A 949 -5.71 -13.63 -40.32
N ILE A 950 -4.75 -14.46 -40.76
CA ILE A 950 -4.64 -14.88 -42.16
C ILE A 950 -5.89 -15.64 -42.62
N ASP A 951 -6.47 -16.46 -41.73
CA ASP A 951 -7.58 -17.37 -42.04
C ASP A 951 -8.97 -16.79 -41.69
N GLY A 952 -9.05 -15.54 -41.19
CA GLY A 952 -10.31 -14.93 -40.73
C GLY A 952 -10.11 -13.86 -39.66
N GLU A 953 -11.17 -13.52 -38.96
CA GLU A 953 -11.13 -12.61 -37.81
C GLU A 953 -11.40 -13.39 -36.53
N THR A 954 -10.46 -13.40 -35.59
CA THR A 954 -10.67 -13.99 -34.26
C THR A 954 -11.32 -12.97 -33.34
N CYS A 955 -12.44 -13.36 -32.77
CA CYS A 955 -13.21 -12.60 -31.81
C CYS A 955 -12.85 -13.08 -30.39
N HIS A 956 -12.35 -12.16 -29.58
CA HIS A 956 -12.08 -12.36 -28.15
C HIS A 956 -13.22 -11.72 -27.37
N VAL A 957 -13.99 -12.53 -26.62
CA VAL A 957 -15.13 -12.09 -25.79
C VAL A 957 -14.73 -12.21 -24.33
N PHE A 958 -14.56 -11.08 -23.66
CA PHE A 958 -14.28 -11.00 -22.23
C PHE A 958 -15.60 -10.92 -21.46
N GLN A 959 -16.01 -12.02 -20.83
CA GLN A 959 -17.26 -12.13 -20.07
C GLN A 959 -17.01 -12.84 -18.74
N ASP A 960 -17.58 -12.31 -17.66
CA ASP A 960 -17.49 -12.88 -16.30
C ASP A 960 -16.05 -13.20 -15.86
N GLY A 961 -15.09 -12.40 -16.36
CA GLY A 961 -13.67 -12.55 -16.06
C GLY A 961 -12.96 -13.68 -16.80
N VAL A 962 -13.54 -14.22 -17.89
CA VAL A 962 -12.93 -15.24 -18.76
C VAL A 962 -12.78 -14.69 -20.18
N ASN A 963 -11.68 -15.02 -20.84
CA ASN A 963 -11.51 -14.74 -22.27
C ASN A 963 -11.96 -15.95 -23.11
N TYR A 964 -13.02 -15.78 -23.88
CA TYR A 964 -13.48 -16.76 -24.86
C TYR A 964 -13.07 -16.36 -26.27
N THR A 965 -12.55 -17.31 -27.04
CA THR A 965 -12.14 -17.08 -28.43
C THR A 965 -13.02 -17.82 -29.41
N ILE A 966 -13.53 -17.12 -30.43
CA ILE A 966 -14.29 -17.70 -31.54
C ILE A 966 -13.86 -17.06 -32.87
N THR A 967 -13.81 -17.82 -33.96
CA THR A 967 -13.31 -17.29 -35.24
C THR A 967 -14.46 -17.05 -36.20
N LYS A 968 -14.47 -15.88 -36.85
CA LYS A 968 -15.32 -15.61 -38.01
C LYS A 968 -14.53 -15.96 -39.28
N PRO A 969 -15.01 -16.91 -40.10
CA PRO A 969 -14.31 -17.31 -41.32
C PRO A 969 -14.28 -16.16 -42.33
N LEU A 970 -13.27 -16.16 -43.20
CA LEU A 970 -13.27 -15.30 -44.37
C LEU A 970 -14.49 -15.60 -45.26
N PRO A 971 -15.07 -14.58 -45.91
CA PRO A 971 -16.06 -14.80 -46.95
C PRO A 971 -15.51 -15.74 -48.04
N THR A 972 -16.35 -16.65 -48.53
CA THR A 972 -15.99 -17.68 -49.52
C THR A 972 -15.45 -17.12 -50.84
N TYR A 973 -15.73 -15.86 -51.17
CA TYR A 973 -15.15 -15.19 -52.35
C TYR A 973 -13.72 -14.66 -52.13
N LEU A 974 -13.28 -14.50 -50.87
CA LEU A 974 -11.91 -14.10 -50.52
C LEU A 974 -11.00 -15.30 -50.25
N THR A 975 -11.55 -16.47 -49.91
CA THR A 975 -10.76 -17.69 -49.65
C THR A 975 -9.98 -18.18 -50.87
N HIS A 976 -10.42 -17.88 -52.10
CA HIS A 976 -9.68 -18.19 -53.33
C HIS A 976 -8.46 -17.27 -53.60
N ALA A 977 -8.40 -16.10 -52.96
CA ALA A 977 -7.29 -15.16 -53.13
C ALA A 977 -6.21 -15.30 -52.03
N ALA A 978 -6.55 -15.90 -50.88
CA ALA A 978 -5.63 -16.10 -49.75
C ALA A 978 -4.71 -17.33 -49.90
N SER A 979 -5.03 -18.27 -50.81
CA SER A 979 -4.24 -19.46 -51.11
C SER A 979 -3.07 -19.18 -52.07
N ILE A 980 -2.24 -18.18 -51.77
CA ILE A 980 -0.98 -17.87 -52.52
C ILE A 980 0.25 -18.49 -51.82
N GLY A 981 0.08 -19.18 -50.70
CA GLY A 981 1.11 -20.06 -50.10
C GLY A 981 0.82 -21.52 -50.45
N GLY A 982 1.77 -22.22 -51.05
CA GLY A 982 1.64 -23.65 -51.33
C GLY A 982 1.44 -24.44 -50.04
N ALA A 983 0.69 -25.55 -50.09
CA ALA A 983 0.45 -26.44 -48.95
C ALA A 983 1.74 -27.03 -48.34
N SER A 984 2.88 -26.86 -49.01
CA SER A 984 4.23 -27.31 -48.64
C SER A 984 5.02 -26.32 -47.78
N ASP A 985 4.63 -25.04 -47.69
CA ASP A 985 5.47 -23.99 -47.10
C ASP A 985 5.70 -24.20 -45.59
N VAL A 986 6.96 -24.07 -45.16
CA VAL A 986 7.35 -24.31 -43.76
C VAL A 986 7.39 -22.97 -43.02
N ARG A 987 6.72 -22.91 -41.86
CA ARG A 987 6.65 -21.73 -40.99
C ARG A 987 7.32 -21.98 -39.64
N THR A 988 7.75 -20.91 -38.96
CA THR A 988 8.22 -20.98 -37.58
C THR A 988 7.10 -21.41 -36.64
N PRO A 989 7.29 -22.48 -35.84
CA PRO A 989 6.28 -22.92 -34.87
C PRO A 989 6.32 -22.13 -33.55
N MET A 990 7.39 -21.38 -33.33
CA MET A 990 7.67 -20.61 -32.11
C MET A 990 8.66 -19.48 -32.43
N PRO A 991 8.72 -18.42 -31.61
CA PRO A 991 9.81 -17.47 -31.65
C PRO A 991 11.15 -18.18 -31.43
N CYS A 992 12.10 -17.98 -32.33
CA CYS A 992 13.35 -18.73 -32.33
C CYS A 992 14.50 -18.00 -33.04
N LYS A 993 15.71 -18.47 -32.80
CA LYS A 993 16.91 -18.11 -33.57
C LYS A 993 17.15 -19.15 -34.65
N ILE A 994 17.56 -18.75 -35.85
CA ILE A 994 18.02 -19.70 -36.87
C ILE A 994 19.43 -20.18 -36.48
N SER A 995 19.56 -21.43 -36.03
CA SER A 995 20.84 -22.05 -35.69
C SER A 995 21.60 -22.49 -36.95
N SER A 996 20.90 -23.09 -37.91
CA SER A 996 21.46 -23.42 -39.21
C SER A 996 20.40 -23.51 -40.29
N VAL A 997 20.79 -23.20 -41.53
CA VAL A 997 19.99 -23.44 -42.72
C VAL A 997 20.69 -24.54 -43.52
N SER A 998 20.03 -25.69 -43.70
CA SER A 998 20.59 -26.89 -44.31
C SER A 998 20.27 -27.02 -45.81
N VAL A 999 19.56 -26.05 -46.39
CA VAL A 999 19.11 -26.08 -47.79
C VAL A 999 19.33 -24.75 -48.52
N LYS A 1000 19.43 -24.79 -49.85
CA LYS A 1000 19.61 -23.63 -50.72
C LYS A 1000 18.40 -23.42 -51.64
N VAL A 1001 18.19 -22.19 -52.09
CA VAL A 1001 17.20 -21.87 -53.14
C VAL A 1001 17.52 -22.68 -54.40
N GLY A 1002 16.50 -23.29 -55.01
CA GLY A 1002 16.59 -24.20 -56.16
C GLY A 1002 16.92 -25.66 -55.82
N GLN A 1003 17.16 -25.99 -54.54
CA GLN A 1003 17.51 -27.35 -54.12
C GLN A 1003 16.26 -28.25 -54.09
N LYS A 1004 16.37 -29.46 -54.67
CA LYS A 1004 15.39 -30.54 -54.47
C LYS A 1004 15.57 -31.16 -53.09
N VAL A 1005 14.46 -31.30 -52.36
CA VAL A 1005 14.44 -31.92 -51.03
C VAL A 1005 13.42 -33.05 -50.97
N GLU A 1006 13.74 -34.09 -50.20
CA GLU A 1006 12.84 -35.22 -49.95
C GLU A 1006 11.97 -34.98 -48.71
N LYS A 1007 10.82 -35.65 -48.64
CA LYS A 1007 9.94 -35.61 -47.46
C LYS A 1007 10.71 -36.06 -46.21
N GLY A 1008 10.67 -35.26 -45.15
CA GLY A 1008 11.37 -35.53 -43.89
C GLY A 1008 12.83 -35.07 -43.86
N GLN A 1009 13.38 -34.55 -44.97
CA GLN A 1009 14.72 -33.97 -45.02
C GLN A 1009 14.79 -32.70 -44.16
N THR A 1010 15.87 -32.55 -43.39
CA THR A 1010 16.11 -31.35 -42.57
C THR A 1010 16.31 -30.12 -43.46
N LEU A 1011 15.54 -29.07 -43.16
CA LEU A 1011 15.59 -27.79 -43.88
C LEU A 1011 16.33 -26.73 -43.06
N VAL A 1012 15.91 -26.52 -41.83
CA VAL A 1012 16.40 -25.45 -40.94
C VAL A 1012 16.42 -25.97 -39.52
N ILE A 1013 17.46 -25.66 -38.75
CA ILE A 1013 17.51 -25.90 -37.31
C ILE A 1013 17.28 -24.58 -36.60
N LEU A 1014 16.29 -24.58 -35.72
CA LEU A 1014 15.90 -23.44 -34.89
C LEU A 1014 16.47 -23.64 -33.49
N GLU A 1015 17.00 -22.61 -32.87
CA GLU A 1015 17.36 -22.58 -31.47
C GLU A 1015 16.33 -21.74 -30.71
N ALA A 1016 15.64 -22.37 -29.76
CA ALA A 1016 14.73 -21.68 -28.87
C ALA A 1016 14.74 -22.37 -27.51
N MET A 1017 14.61 -21.59 -26.44
CA MET A 1017 14.67 -22.10 -25.06
C MET A 1017 15.94 -22.95 -24.75
N LYS A 1018 17.09 -22.60 -25.35
CA LYS A 1018 18.37 -23.34 -25.22
C LYS A 1018 18.32 -24.79 -25.76
N MET A 1019 17.36 -25.08 -26.63
CA MET A 1019 17.18 -26.35 -27.31
C MET A 1019 17.12 -26.14 -28.82
N GLU A 1020 17.57 -27.15 -29.57
CA GLU A 1020 17.49 -27.16 -31.02
C GLU A 1020 16.21 -27.88 -31.48
N HIS A 1021 15.47 -27.25 -32.39
CA HIS A 1021 14.27 -27.76 -33.03
C HIS A 1021 14.53 -27.89 -34.53
N VAL A 1022 14.45 -29.12 -35.03
CA VAL A 1022 14.75 -29.43 -36.42
C VAL A 1022 13.49 -29.33 -37.27
N MET A 1023 13.45 -28.38 -38.20
CA MET A 1023 12.37 -28.25 -39.18
C MET A 1023 12.67 -29.14 -40.38
N LYS A 1024 11.70 -30.02 -40.70
CA LYS A 1024 11.81 -30.99 -41.79
C LYS A 1024 10.83 -30.67 -42.92
N ALA A 1025 11.14 -31.10 -44.13
CA ALA A 1025 10.27 -30.95 -45.29
C ALA A 1025 8.98 -31.76 -45.10
N PRO A 1026 7.79 -31.14 -45.18
CA PRO A 1026 6.51 -31.85 -45.04
C PRO A 1026 6.24 -32.79 -46.22
N GLU A 1027 6.78 -32.45 -47.40
CA GLU A 1027 6.72 -33.22 -48.64
C GLU A 1027 7.99 -33.01 -49.49
N ALA A 1028 8.14 -33.82 -50.55
CA ALA A 1028 9.25 -33.66 -51.48
C ALA A 1028 8.95 -32.51 -52.46
N GLY A 1029 9.93 -31.64 -52.73
CA GLY A 1029 9.74 -30.46 -53.57
C GLY A 1029 11.02 -29.68 -53.84
N VAL A 1030 10.91 -28.56 -54.56
CA VAL A 1030 12.04 -27.65 -54.84
C VAL A 1030 11.90 -26.41 -53.96
N ILE A 1031 13.00 -26.00 -53.31
CA ILE A 1031 13.03 -24.81 -52.46
C ILE A 1031 12.97 -23.55 -53.34
N LYS A 1032 11.84 -22.85 -53.36
CA LYS A 1032 11.66 -21.59 -54.09
C LYS A 1032 12.35 -20.42 -53.41
N LYS A 1033 12.28 -20.34 -52.07
CA LYS A 1033 12.87 -19.23 -51.31
C LYS A 1033 13.19 -19.63 -49.87
N VAL A 1034 14.33 -19.18 -49.38
CA VAL A 1034 14.69 -19.17 -47.96
C VAL A 1034 14.56 -17.73 -47.46
N HIS A 1035 13.77 -17.50 -46.41
CA HIS A 1035 13.39 -16.14 -45.99
C HIS A 1035 14.32 -15.54 -44.92
N TYR A 1036 15.13 -16.36 -44.24
CA TYR A 1036 15.97 -15.96 -43.12
C TYR A 1036 17.36 -16.58 -43.20
N SER A 1037 18.34 -15.89 -42.63
CA SER A 1037 19.75 -16.31 -42.55
C SER A 1037 20.09 -16.92 -41.19
N VAL A 1038 21.21 -17.64 -41.12
CA VAL A 1038 21.74 -18.16 -39.85
C VAL A 1038 22.03 -17.01 -38.90
N GLY A 1039 21.54 -17.11 -37.67
CA GLY A 1039 21.66 -16.09 -36.63
C GLY A 1039 20.42 -15.22 -36.46
N ASP A 1040 19.51 -15.18 -37.44
CA ASP A 1040 18.30 -14.33 -37.38
C ASP A 1040 17.34 -14.79 -36.27
N LEU A 1041 16.75 -13.83 -35.55
CA LEU A 1041 15.64 -14.08 -34.64
C LEU A 1041 14.32 -13.87 -35.36
N VAL A 1042 13.42 -14.84 -35.27
CA VAL A 1042 12.18 -14.92 -36.04
C VAL A 1042 11.02 -15.20 -35.10
N ALA A 1043 9.94 -14.42 -35.23
CA ALA A 1043 8.69 -14.61 -34.46
C ALA A 1043 7.89 -15.84 -34.94
N GLU A 1044 6.83 -16.23 -34.22
CA GLU A 1044 5.95 -17.34 -34.60
C GLU A 1044 5.24 -17.12 -35.96
N LYS A 1045 4.91 -18.23 -36.65
CA LYS A 1045 4.13 -18.31 -37.90
C LYS A 1045 4.70 -17.59 -39.12
N LYS A 1046 5.93 -17.09 -39.03
CA LYS A 1046 6.66 -16.49 -40.16
C LYS A 1046 7.12 -17.58 -41.12
N LEU A 1047 7.07 -17.28 -42.42
CA LEU A 1047 7.46 -18.22 -43.46
C LEU A 1047 8.98 -18.42 -43.46
N LEU A 1048 9.46 -19.63 -43.21
CA LEU A 1048 10.90 -19.97 -43.22
C LEU A 1048 11.36 -20.35 -44.63
N ILE A 1049 10.60 -21.25 -45.26
CA ILE A 1049 10.90 -21.86 -46.55
C ILE A 1049 9.62 -21.84 -47.39
N SER A 1050 9.74 -21.33 -48.63
CA SER A 1050 8.73 -21.51 -49.66
C SER A 1050 9.14 -22.62 -50.62
N PHE A 1051 8.17 -23.44 -51.04
CA PHE A 1051 8.33 -24.42 -52.12
C PHE A 1051 7.81 -23.87 -53.45
N GLU A 1052 8.23 -24.50 -54.54
CA GLU A 1052 7.74 -24.19 -55.91
C GLU A 1052 6.31 -24.66 -56.16
#